data_AF-A0A7W0CA53-F1
#
_entry.id   AF-A0A7W0CA53-F1
#
_cell.length_a   1.000
_cell.length_b   1.000
_cell.length_c   1.000
_cell.angle_alpha   90.00
_cell.angle_beta   90.00
_cell.angle_gamma   90.00
#
_symmetry.space_group_name_H-M   'P 1'
#
loop_
_entity.id
_entity.type
_entity.pdbx_description
1 polymer ?
#
loop_
_entity_poly.entity_id
_entity_poly.type
_entity_poly.pdbx_seq_one_letter_code
_entity_poly.pdbx_strand_id
1 'polypeptide(L)'
;MERENFYLLLELPCDPPETDAKVIEDAIAKKQSEWSRLRNHPTKGLHAQKCINLIPEIRRVMTDEALRAKEAEAAREISARDKQDKYPEIDRHIDILMGKGHITPEEVHKLSKVHGLDQGEIQGRIAARKNQKYNRVDQQITLRMAKGYLTESEVEQIAKRNSTKVDEVRKRVRCPIKKNGGDKNITPPRQLDRSLEKTIRDNLKLLNKSSLYDFLDLPESADLQTLQEAASQKKKQVARASKKDAVATANNTLAGHCMTLFKSNETRNAYDVSLARAKLAELDSDIDIAGINGKIRPEYYEILIQKAIEFGMEKHEAEQYIQDYCRRKKWSIEMAPKKRRRMLMTAGAAVAAVVLLVIAGMIVYNVQQDRARQAEFDRLISRMEDKSGPSEKIDLLEKFLQSHAGDENYTRFTDAVRKRIDKLAGRAAQLRYDETVDKIQPLEQQGKYEQAIERLDQYLQSDPPKKLADKARKKIADLENQIEKKNFQALEDLMISGSAKEKMQAIDRYLKKYPNGAHREAVRDMEADMSGEYYIYVNNALERCESDQDWKACADLCRDYLARYDNSYADQLKDRLTEYREKIRQTRRLAALKKKARQHGTDYDKAIDVYKDFLDAYPDSPLAEKAKSEISRLLEMKKDRKAQSTRQHFRSLLAQSSDRFTEKRQGVVTDSRTGLMWQLLDSAMAGKGQCLTYEEAGEYVENSETGGYTDWRLPTAEELAAIYKQPPYFPVMEEKWYWTADSYSSYSDGWRRIVDTIDNQPGSDWRVERRDSKQCGAVRAVREP
;
A
#
# COMPACT_ATOMS: atom_id res chain seq x y z
N MET A 1 4.15 15.23 19.49
CA MET A 1 5.45 14.71 19.96
C MET A 1 5.20 13.94 21.23
N GLU A 2 5.34 12.62 21.16
CA GLU A 2 5.34 11.77 22.35
C GLU A 2 6.55 12.12 23.22
N ARG A 3 6.40 11.97 24.54
CA ARG A 3 7.46 12.21 25.53
C ARG A 3 8.57 11.17 25.31
N GLU A 4 9.82 11.60 25.15
CA GLU A 4 10.96 10.68 25.10
C GLU A 4 11.04 9.86 26.40
N ASN A 5 11.32 8.55 26.26
CA ASN A 5 11.42 7.64 27.38
C ASN A 5 12.60 8.02 28.28
N PHE A 6 12.40 7.98 29.60
CA PHE A 6 13.40 8.52 30.54
C PHE A 6 14.67 7.69 30.66
N TYR A 7 14.64 6.37 30.43
CA TYR A 7 15.87 5.57 30.36
C TYR A 7 16.74 5.99 29.16
N LEU A 8 16.10 6.22 28.01
CA LEU A 8 16.81 6.66 26.79
C LEU A 8 17.31 8.09 26.93
N LEU A 9 16.48 8.99 27.48
CA LEU A 9 16.82 10.40 27.70
C LEU A 9 17.98 10.58 28.68
N LEU A 10 18.05 9.74 29.71
CA LEU A 10 19.14 9.73 30.70
C LEU A 10 20.35 8.90 30.29
N GLU A 11 20.30 8.23 29.13
CA GLU A 11 21.35 7.32 28.64
C GLU A 11 21.66 6.18 29.63
N LEU A 12 20.63 5.67 30.30
CA LEU A 12 20.74 4.56 31.25
C LEU A 12 20.54 3.21 30.54
N PRO A 13 21.22 2.13 30.98
CA PRO A 13 20.99 0.80 30.44
C PRO A 13 19.56 0.36 30.73
N CYS A 14 18.88 -0.14 29.69
CA CYS A 14 17.52 -0.66 29.78
C CYS A 14 17.47 -2.21 29.85
N ASP A 15 18.59 -2.89 29.58
CA ASP A 15 18.70 -4.35 29.65
C ASP A 15 20.12 -4.81 30.12
N PRO A 16 20.28 -5.24 31.38
CA PRO A 16 19.30 -5.14 32.46
C PRO A 16 19.03 -3.65 32.81
N PRO A 17 17.81 -3.30 33.24
CA PRO A 17 17.48 -1.91 33.57
C PRO A 17 18.25 -1.45 34.81
N GLU A 18 18.83 -0.25 34.74
CA GLU A 18 19.47 0.37 35.90
C GLU A 18 18.45 0.57 37.04
N THR A 19 18.82 0.15 38.24
CA THR A 19 17.95 0.21 39.44
C THR A 19 18.61 0.95 40.61
N ASP A 20 19.91 1.24 40.54
CA ASP A 20 20.61 1.97 41.58
C ASP A 20 20.18 3.44 41.61
N ALA A 21 19.52 3.84 42.70
CA ALA A 21 19.00 5.18 42.91
C ALA A 21 20.10 6.26 42.85
N LYS A 22 21.33 5.94 43.26
CA LYS A 22 22.46 6.87 43.22
C LYS A 22 22.93 7.10 41.79
N VAL A 23 23.05 6.03 41.00
CA VAL A 23 23.45 6.10 39.59
C VAL A 23 22.42 6.88 38.77
N ILE A 24 21.13 6.67 39.05
CA ILE A 24 20.03 7.38 38.40
C ILE A 24 20.08 8.88 38.72
N GLU A 25 20.24 9.27 39.99
CA GLU A 25 20.29 10.68 40.37
C GLU A 25 21.55 11.37 39.82
N ASP A 26 22.69 10.69 39.79
CA ASP A 26 23.92 11.18 39.18
C ASP A 26 23.73 11.41 37.66
N ALA A 27 23.00 10.53 36.97
CA ALA A 27 22.66 10.68 35.56
C ALA A 27 21.71 11.87 35.32
N ILE A 28 20.69 12.05 36.17
CA ILE A 28 19.77 13.19 36.13
C ILE A 28 20.53 14.49 36.32
N ALA A 29 21.40 14.58 37.34
CA ALA A 29 22.21 15.77 37.62
C ALA A 29 23.16 16.12 36.46
N LYS A 30 23.80 15.10 35.87
CA LYS A 30 24.67 15.26 34.69
C LYS A 30 23.89 15.83 33.50
N LYS A 31 22.74 15.25 33.16
CA LYS A 31 21.90 15.71 32.04
C LYS A 31 21.29 17.08 32.29
N GLN A 32 20.89 17.38 33.53
CA GLN A 32 20.41 18.71 33.94
C GLN A 32 21.48 19.79 33.69
N SER A 33 22.74 19.51 34.03
CA SER A 33 23.86 20.43 33.79
C SER A 33 24.13 20.61 32.28
N GLU A 34 24.11 19.53 31.51
CA GLU A 34 24.28 19.53 30.06
C GLU A 34 23.20 20.38 29.36
N TRP A 35 21.93 20.14 29.67
CA TRP A 35 20.81 20.90 29.10
C TRP A 35 20.83 22.36 29.54
N SER A 36 21.24 22.66 30.78
CA SER A 36 21.36 24.04 31.26
C SER A 36 22.39 24.84 30.46
N ARG A 37 23.51 24.21 30.06
CA ARG A 37 24.51 24.83 29.16
C ARG A 37 23.97 25.04 27.74
N LEU A 38 23.18 24.09 27.25
CA LEU A 38 22.60 24.14 25.90
C LEU A 38 21.34 24.98 25.80
N ARG A 39 20.81 25.50 26.92
CA ARG A 39 19.52 26.22 27.01
C ARG A 39 19.38 27.38 26.00
N ASN A 40 20.47 28.08 25.70
CA ASN A 40 20.51 29.21 24.78
C ASN A 40 21.19 28.86 23.44
N HIS A 41 21.44 27.58 23.16
CA HIS A 41 22.10 27.14 21.92
C HIS A 41 21.19 27.35 20.70
N PRO A 42 21.68 27.91 19.57
CA PRO A 42 20.86 28.30 18.42
C PRO A 42 19.96 27.19 17.87
N THR A 43 20.46 25.95 17.84
CA THR A 43 19.73 24.79 17.29
C THR A 43 19.26 23.80 18.35
N LYS A 44 19.81 23.85 19.57
CA LYS A 44 19.57 22.85 20.63
C LYS A 44 18.84 23.41 21.84
N GLY A 45 18.66 24.74 21.92
CA GLY A 45 18.07 25.42 23.07
C GLY A 45 16.61 25.06 23.34
N LEU A 46 15.81 24.87 22.28
CA LEU A 46 14.40 24.52 22.42
C LEU A 46 14.20 23.11 23.00
N HIS A 47 15.01 22.14 22.58
CA HIS A 47 15.00 20.78 23.13
C HIS A 47 15.54 20.77 24.57
N ALA A 48 16.66 21.47 24.83
CA ALA A 48 17.22 21.59 26.17
C ALA A 48 16.24 22.23 27.18
N GLN A 49 15.49 23.26 26.79
CA GLN A 49 14.44 23.85 27.63
C GLN A 49 13.30 22.86 27.95
N LYS A 50 12.88 22.06 26.97
CA LYS A 50 11.87 21.00 27.20
C LYS A 50 12.37 19.95 28.19
N CYS A 51 13.60 19.46 28.04
CA CYS A 51 14.17 18.46 28.94
C CYS A 51 14.37 18.99 30.36
N ILE A 52 14.75 20.27 30.53
CA ILE A 52 14.82 20.94 31.84
C ILE A 52 13.45 20.97 32.52
N ASN A 53 12.38 21.30 31.78
CA ASN A 53 11.02 21.34 32.32
C ASN A 53 10.50 19.96 32.75
N LEU A 54 11.07 18.87 32.20
CA LEU A 54 10.72 17.49 32.54
C LEU A 54 11.49 16.95 33.76
N ILE A 55 12.56 17.61 34.23
CA ILE A 55 13.37 17.15 35.39
C ILE A 55 12.53 16.75 36.61
N PRO A 56 11.51 17.52 37.05
CA PRO A 56 10.70 17.14 38.21
C PRO A 56 9.92 15.83 37.97
N GLU A 57 9.43 15.63 36.75
CA GLU A 57 8.70 14.42 36.36
C GLU A 57 9.64 13.21 36.21
N ILE A 58 10.84 13.43 35.64
CA ILE A 58 11.90 12.42 35.52
C ILE A 58 12.28 11.90 36.90
N ARG A 59 12.55 12.79 37.87
CA ARG A 59 12.84 12.39 39.26
C ARG A 59 11.68 11.60 39.86
N ARG A 60 10.44 12.09 39.72
CA ARG A 60 9.25 11.40 40.24
C ARG A 60 9.10 9.98 39.71
N VAL A 61 9.30 9.78 38.41
CA VAL A 61 9.12 8.46 37.75
C VAL A 61 10.30 7.52 38.02
N MET A 62 11.54 8.03 38.02
CA MET A 62 12.74 7.19 38.16
C MET A 62 13.05 6.82 39.62
N THR A 63 12.57 7.60 40.60
CA THR A 63 12.68 7.26 42.04
C THR A 63 11.64 6.22 42.49
N ASP A 64 10.48 6.17 41.85
CA ASP A 64 9.42 5.19 42.14
C ASP A 64 9.70 3.85 41.46
N GLU A 65 9.74 2.75 42.22
CA GLU A 65 10.12 1.43 41.72
C GLU A 65 9.14 0.88 40.66
N ALA A 66 7.83 1.08 40.84
CA ALA A 66 6.81 0.55 39.93
C ALA A 66 6.75 1.36 38.62
N LEU A 67 6.83 2.69 38.72
CA LEU A 67 6.86 3.57 37.55
C LEU A 67 8.15 3.41 36.77
N ARG A 68 9.30 3.28 37.44
CA ARG A 68 10.59 3.00 36.81
C ARG A 68 10.57 1.67 36.06
N ALA A 69 10.02 0.60 36.65
CA ALA A 69 9.93 -0.70 35.98
C ALA A 69 9.10 -0.62 34.69
N LYS A 70 7.99 0.13 34.71
CA LYS A 70 7.14 0.35 33.52
C LYS A 70 7.85 1.19 32.45
N GLU A 71 8.57 2.23 32.87
CA GLU A 71 9.37 3.06 31.96
C GLU A 71 10.52 2.25 31.34
N ALA A 72 11.16 1.37 32.11
CA ALA A 72 12.20 0.45 31.65
C ALA A 72 11.69 -0.58 30.64
N GLU A 73 10.47 -1.09 30.83
CA GLU A 73 9.82 -2.00 29.89
C GLU A 73 9.52 -1.31 28.55
N ALA A 74 8.94 -0.11 28.60
CA ALA A 74 8.74 0.71 27.40
C ALA A 74 10.07 1.06 26.70
N ALA A 75 11.14 1.32 27.46
CA ALA A 75 12.47 1.59 26.90
C ALA A 75 13.05 0.36 26.18
N ARG A 76 12.82 -0.84 26.73
CA ARG A 76 13.21 -2.10 26.11
C ARG A 76 12.43 -2.35 24.82
N GLU A 77 11.14 -2.10 24.78
CA GLU A 77 10.32 -2.24 23.57
C GLU A 77 10.75 -1.26 22.47
N ILE A 78 11.00 0.00 22.81
CA ILE A 78 11.49 1.01 21.87
C ILE A 78 12.87 0.60 21.33
N SER A 79 13.79 0.19 22.21
CA SER A 79 15.12 -0.27 21.82
C SER A 79 15.05 -1.55 20.96
N ALA A 80 14.13 -2.46 21.25
CA ALA A 80 13.92 -3.66 20.45
C ALA A 80 13.37 -3.35 19.05
N ARG A 81 12.44 -2.39 18.94
CA ARG A 81 11.91 -1.91 17.66
C ARG A 81 12.99 -1.22 16.82
N ASP A 82 13.74 -0.29 17.42
CA ASP A 82 14.85 0.41 16.75
C ASP A 82 15.95 -0.57 16.30
N LYS A 83 16.18 -1.67 17.05
CA LYS A 83 17.05 -2.77 16.63
C LYS A 83 16.49 -3.53 15.44
N GLN A 84 15.19 -3.82 15.46
CA GLN A 84 14.51 -4.58 14.39
C GLN A 84 14.47 -3.81 13.07
N ASP A 85 14.37 -2.48 13.12
CA ASP A 85 14.45 -1.60 11.94
C ASP A 85 15.85 -1.56 11.31
N LYS A 86 16.91 -1.82 12.09
CA LYS A 86 18.30 -1.91 11.61
C LYS A 86 18.66 -3.27 11.01
N TYR A 87 17.96 -4.33 11.39
CA TYR A 87 18.27 -5.70 10.93
C TYR A 87 18.24 -5.90 9.41
N PRO A 88 17.35 -5.28 8.61
CA PRO A 88 17.39 -5.40 7.16
C PRO A 88 18.71 -4.89 6.54
N GLU A 89 19.28 -3.80 7.06
CA GLU A 89 20.55 -3.27 6.58
C GLU A 89 21.73 -4.15 7.02
N ILE A 90 21.71 -4.61 8.27
CA ILE A 90 22.68 -5.57 8.81
C ILE A 90 22.67 -6.86 8.00
N ASP A 91 21.50 -7.39 7.67
CA ASP A 91 21.33 -8.61 6.89
C ASP A 91 21.92 -8.49 5.48
N ARG A 92 21.73 -7.35 4.81
CA ARG A 92 22.37 -7.09 3.51
C ARG A 92 23.89 -7.15 3.63
N HIS A 93 24.47 -6.52 4.65
CA HIS A 93 25.91 -6.53 4.87
C HIS A 93 26.42 -7.95 5.22
N ILE A 94 25.67 -8.71 6.04
CA ILE A 94 25.97 -10.11 6.35
C ILE A 94 25.94 -10.96 5.08
N ASP A 95 24.93 -10.82 4.23
CA ASP A 95 24.79 -11.62 3.00
C ASP A 95 25.95 -11.38 2.03
N ILE A 96 26.40 -10.13 1.89
CA ILE A 96 27.56 -9.75 1.07
C ILE A 96 28.82 -10.43 1.61
N LEU A 97 29.05 -10.36 2.93
CA LEU A 97 30.22 -10.97 3.57
C LEU A 97 30.16 -12.51 3.50
N MET A 98 28.98 -13.10 3.66
CA MET A 98 28.75 -14.52 3.46
C MET A 98 29.07 -14.98 2.02
N GLY A 99 28.98 -14.09 1.02
CA GLY A 99 29.42 -14.36 -0.36
C GLY A 99 30.89 -14.75 -0.47
N LYS A 100 31.76 -14.29 0.44
CA LYS A 100 33.19 -14.68 0.53
C LYS A 100 33.40 -16.09 1.10
N GLY A 101 32.36 -16.67 1.69
CA GLY A 101 32.33 -18.03 2.24
C GLY A 101 32.80 -18.19 3.68
N HIS A 102 33.31 -17.13 4.33
CA HIS A 102 33.57 -17.06 5.77
C HIS A 102 33.50 -15.59 6.21
N ILE A 103 33.15 -15.35 7.48
CA ILE A 103 33.16 -14.02 8.08
C ILE A 103 34.23 -14.03 9.17
N THR A 104 35.19 -13.11 9.10
CA THR A 104 36.28 -13.04 10.08
C THR A 104 35.84 -12.32 11.36
N PRO A 105 36.47 -12.58 12.52
CA PRO A 105 36.21 -11.83 13.75
C PRO A 105 36.39 -10.31 13.59
N GLU A 106 37.31 -9.88 12.72
CA GLU A 106 37.51 -8.46 12.38
C GLU A 106 36.33 -7.87 11.61
N GLU A 107 35.72 -8.63 10.70
CA GLU A 107 34.52 -8.21 9.98
C GLU A 107 33.30 -8.14 10.91
N VAL A 108 33.19 -9.05 11.89
CA VAL A 108 32.18 -8.97 12.96
C VAL A 108 32.37 -7.70 13.80
N HIS A 109 33.62 -7.38 14.17
CA HIS A 109 33.93 -6.14 14.89
C HIS A 109 33.59 -4.88 14.09
N LYS A 110 33.85 -4.88 12.78
CA LYS A 110 33.47 -3.77 11.89
C LYS A 110 31.95 -3.63 11.76
N LEU A 111 31.22 -4.74 11.59
CA LEU A 111 29.75 -4.73 11.56
C LEU A 111 29.15 -4.21 12.88
N SER A 112 29.72 -4.64 14.01
CA SER A 112 29.36 -4.15 15.35
C SER A 112 29.53 -2.63 15.46
N LYS A 113 30.67 -2.08 14.99
CA LYS A 113 30.93 -0.64 15.00
C LYS A 113 30.04 0.16 14.04
N VAL A 114 29.81 -0.35 12.82
CA VAL A 114 29.01 0.34 11.80
C VAL A 114 27.54 0.42 12.23
N HIS A 115 27.02 -0.66 12.83
CA HIS A 115 25.60 -0.77 13.16
C HIS A 115 25.27 -0.46 14.63
N GLY A 116 26.30 -0.21 15.46
CA GLY A 116 26.13 0.13 16.87
C GLY A 116 25.55 -1.01 17.71
N LEU A 117 25.85 -2.26 17.36
CA LEU A 117 25.39 -3.46 18.07
C LEU A 117 26.55 -4.23 18.70
N ASP A 118 26.28 -5.01 19.75
CA ASP A 118 27.26 -5.89 20.35
C ASP A 118 27.73 -7.00 19.38
N GLN A 119 28.97 -7.44 19.51
CA GLN A 119 29.54 -8.48 18.66
C GLN A 119 28.82 -9.82 18.81
N GLY A 120 28.34 -10.17 20.00
CA GLY A 120 27.54 -11.36 20.23
C GLY A 120 26.19 -11.31 19.52
N GLU A 121 25.57 -10.12 19.45
CA GLU A 121 24.30 -9.91 18.75
C GLU A 121 24.47 -10.02 17.23
N ILE A 122 25.54 -9.43 16.68
CA ILE A 122 25.93 -9.60 15.27
C ILE A 122 26.22 -11.08 14.96
N GLN A 123 26.91 -11.80 15.84
CA GLN A 123 27.15 -13.24 15.67
C GLN A 123 25.85 -14.05 15.69
N GLY A 124 24.91 -13.72 16.58
CA GLY A 124 23.58 -14.32 16.60
C GLY A 124 22.82 -14.08 15.30
N ARG A 125 22.89 -12.87 14.75
CA ARG A 125 22.26 -12.54 13.46
C ARG A 125 22.90 -13.26 12.28
N ILE A 126 24.23 -13.33 12.27
CA ILE A 126 24.98 -14.14 11.29
C ILE A 126 24.53 -15.60 11.36
N ALA A 127 24.41 -16.17 12.55
CA ALA A 127 23.94 -17.55 12.72
C ALA A 127 22.51 -17.75 12.19
N ALA A 128 21.60 -16.80 12.44
CA ALA A 128 20.24 -16.83 11.92
C ALA A 128 20.19 -16.79 10.38
N ARG A 129 20.94 -15.86 9.75
CA ARG A 129 21.05 -15.77 8.28
C ARG A 129 21.69 -17.01 7.67
N LYS A 130 22.73 -17.52 8.32
CA LYS A 130 23.39 -18.78 7.97
C LYS A 130 22.37 -19.93 7.96
N ASN A 131 21.61 -20.09 9.03
CA ASN A 131 20.55 -21.11 9.14
C ASN A 131 19.49 -20.96 8.04
N GLN A 132 19.02 -19.74 7.76
CA GLN A 132 18.04 -19.49 6.70
C GLN A 132 18.56 -19.90 5.31
N LYS A 133 19.78 -19.50 4.95
CA LYS A 133 20.41 -19.87 3.65
C LYS A 133 20.57 -21.38 3.51
N TYR A 134 20.94 -22.04 4.60
CA TYR A 134 21.27 -23.46 4.57
C TYR A 134 20.08 -24.40 4.75
N ASN A 135 18.97 -23.95 5.34
CA ASN A 135 17.75 -24.74 5.42
C ASN A 135 17.25 -25.17 4.03
N ARG A 136 17.34 -24.28 3.03
CA ARG A 136 16.99 -24.60 1.63
C ARG A 136 17.91 -25.68 1.04
N VAL A 137 19.20 -25.61 1.34
CA VAL A 137 20.20 -26.62 0.93
C VAL A 137 19.88 -27.98 1.57
N ASP A 138 19.57 -27.98 2.87
CA ASP A 138 19.27 -29.21 3.61
C ASP A 138 17.97 -29.87 3.14
N GLN A 139 16.95 -29.09 2.76
CA GLN A 139 15.72 -29.60 2.13
C GLN A 139 16.01 -30.27 0.77
N GLN A 140 16.80 -29.63 -0.08
CA GLN A 140 17.20 -30.17 -1.39
C GLN A 140 18.03 -31.44 -1.29
N ILE A 141 18.90 -31.54 -0.27
CA ILE A 141 19.64 -32.77 0.06
C ILE A 141 18.65 -33.86 0.49
N THR A 142 17.76 -33.55 1.43
CA THR A 142 16.80 -34.53 2.00
C THR A 142 15.95 -35.19 0.94
N LEU A 143 15.38 -34.44 -0.01
CA LEU A 143 14.57 -35.01 -1.09
C LEU A 143 15.35 -36.03 -1.94
N ARG A 144 16.60 -35.72 -2.25
CA ARG A 144 17.46 -36.56 -3.12
C ARG A 144 17.98 -37.80 -2.38
N MET A 145 18.05 -37.75 -1.06
CA MET A 145 18.43 -38.90 -0.23
C MET A 145 17.44 -40.07 -0.33
N ALA A 146 16.20 -39.89 -0.83
CA ALA A 146 15.24 -40.99 -0.97
C ALA A 146 15.76 -42.16 -1.84
N LYS A 147 16.67 -41.88 -2.78
CA LYS A 147 17.38 -42.88 -3.62
C LYS A 147 18.40 -43.71 -2.83
N GLY A 148 18.79 -43.26 -1.64
CA GLY A 148 19.78 -43.88 -0.75
C GLY A 148 21.23 -43.40 -0.95
N TYR A 149 21.48 -42.58 -1.96
CA TYR A 149 22.77 -41.95 -2.25
C TYR A 149 22.55 -40.63 -3.01
N LEU A 150 23.55 -39.75 -3.02
CA LEU A 150 23.63 -38.57 -3.89
C LEU A 150 24.80 -38.74 -4.87
N THR A 151 24.71 -38.21 -6.08
CA THR A 151 25.85 -38.17 -7.02
C THR A 151 26.67 -36.89 -6.85
N GLU A 152 27.96 -36.93 -7.22
CA GLU A 152 28.81 -35.74 -7.18
C GLU A 152 28.24 -34.61 -8.05
N SER A 153 27.64 -34.95 -9.20
CA SER A 153 26.93 -33.97 -10.04
C SER A 153 25.73 -33.35 -9.33
N GLU A 154 24.95 -34.11 -8.55
CA GLU A 154 23.83 -33.56 -7.77
C GLU A 154 24.34 -32.61 -6.66
N VAL A 155 25.46 -32.94 -6.00
CA VAL A 155 26.07 -32.08 -4.97
C VAL A 155 26.61 -30.78 -5.59
N GLU A 156 27.31 -30.85 -6.73
CA GLU A 156 27.79 -29.69 -7.48
C GLU A 156 26.63 -28.80 -7.96
N GLN A 157 25.53 -29.40 -8.43
CA GLN A 157 24.34 -28.68 -8.84
C GLN A 157 23.68 -27.95 -7.66
N ILE A 158 23.55 -28.59 -6.49
CA ILE A 158 23.01 -27.94 -5.27
C ILE A 158 23.91 -26.77 -4.86
N ALA A 159 25.24 -26.95 -4.87
CA ALA A 159 26.20 -25.93 -4.52
C ALA A 159 26.14 -24.71 -5.47
N LYS A 160 26.19 -24.95 -6.78
CA LYS A 160 26.12 -23.91 -7.82
C LYS A 160 24.81 -23.12 -7.75
N ARG A 161 23.68 -23.80 -7.50
CA ARG A 161 22.34 -23.18 -7.48
C ARG A 161 22.08 -22.35 -6.22
N ASN A 162 22.72 -22.67 -5.10
CA ASN A 162 22.56 -21.93 -3.83
C ASN A 162 23.73 -20.98 -3.55
N SER A 163 24.56 -20.67 -4.55
CA SER A 163 25.76 -19.81 -4.42
C SER A 163 26.57 -20.17 -3.17
N THR A 164 26.84 -21.48 -3.02
CA THR A 164 27.49 -22.09 -1.85
C THR A 164 28.65 -22.96 -2.33
N LYS A 165 29.72 -23.07 -1.54
CA LYS A 165 30.86 -23.92 -1.88
C LYS A 165 30.46 -25.40 -1.85
N VAL A 166 30.98 -26.19 -2.80
CA VAL A 166 30.69 -27.63 -2.90
C VAL A 166 31.05 -28.36 -1.60
N ASP A 167 32.15 -28.00 -0.96
CA ASP A 167 32.57 -28.60 0.30
C ASP A 167 31.60 -28.36 1.47
N GLU A 168 30.94 -27.20 1.49
CA GLU A 168 29.93 -26.88 2.52
C GLU A 168 28.65 -27.68 2.32
N VAL A 169 28.26 -27.93 1.06
CA VAL A 169 27.16 -28.85 0.75
C VAL A 169 27.57 -30.29 1.09
N ARG A 170 28.81 -30.69 0.77
CA ARG A 170 29.33 -32.04 1.04
C ARG A 170 29.29 -32.39 2.53
N LYS A 171 29.68 -31.45 3.41
CA LYS A 171 29.59 -31.62 4.87
C LYS A 171 28.16 -31.84 5.39
N ARG A 172 27.15 -31.44 4.61
CA ARG A 172 25.73 -31.53 4.96
C ARG A 172 25.03 -32.75 4.36
N VAL A 173 25.67 -33.45 3.41
CA VAL A 173 25.12 -34.67 2.82
C VAL A 173 25.22 -35.82 3.83
N ARG A 174 24.08 -36.47 4.09
CA ARG A 174 23.95 -37.51 5.12
C ARG A 174 23.90 -38.94 4.57
N CYS A 175 23.99 -39.10 3.25
CA CYS A 175 24.08 -40.40 2.57
C CYS A 175 25.40 -40.52 1.78
N PRO A 176 25.79 -41.73 1.34
CA PRO A 176 26.95 -41.92 0.48
C PRO A 176 26.89 -41.04 -0.79
N ILE A 177 28.05 -40.49 -1.20
CA ILE A 177 28.19 -39.69 -2.43
C ILE A 177 28.88 -40.52 -3.51
N LYS A 178 28.25 -40.66 -4.67
CA LYS A 178 28.73 -41.42 -5.83
C LYS A 178 29.52 -40.50 -6.77
N LYS A 179 30.81 -40.79 -7.00
CA LYS A 179 31.62 -40.07 -7.99
C LYS A 179 31.16 -40.35 -9.43
N ASN A 180 31.27 -39.35 -10.31
CA ASN A 180 30.94 -39.48 -11.73
C ASN A 180 31.93 -40.43 -12.41
N GLY A 181 31.55 -41.70 -12.53
CA GLY A 181 32.42 -42.76 -13.06
C GLY A 181 32.37 -44.01 -12.20
N GLY A 182 31.29 -44.79 -12.33
CA GLY A 182 31.29 -46.23 -12.15
C GLY A 182 31.89 -46.87 -10.89
N ASP A 183 31.55 -46.45 -9.68
CA ASP A 183 31.67 -47.36 -8.53
C ASP A 183 30.50 -48.37 -8.55
N LYS A 184 30.82 -49.64 -8.82
CA LYS A 184 29.85 -50.75 -8.88
C LYS A 184 29.49 -51.33 -7.51
N ASN A 185 30.11 -50.88 -6.41
CA ASN A 185 29.90 -51.44 -5.08
C ASN A 185 29.57 -50.38 -4.02
N ILE A 186 28.38 -49.77 -4.11
CA ILE A 186 27.72 -49.20 -2.93
C ILE A 186 26.43 -49.97 -2.74
N THR A 187 26.42 -50.85 -1.74
CA THR A 187 25.22 -51.58 -1.33
C THR A 187 24.12 -50.56 -1.00
N PRO A 188 22.90 -50.69 -1.55
CA PRO A 188 21.78 -49.82 -1.17
C PRO A 188 21.67 -49.78 0.36
N PRO A 189 21.48 -48.61 0.98
CA PRO A 189 21.46 -48.51 2.43
C PRO A 189 20.40 -49.46 2.99
N ARG A 190 20.77 -50.15 4.09
CA ARG A 190 19.87 -51.05 4.81
C ARG A 190 18.57 -50.30 5.11
N GLN A 191 17.45 -50.78 4.58
CA GLN A 191 16.16 -50.13 4.78
C GLN A 191 15.75 -50.28 6.24
N LEU A 192 15.13 -49.24 6.79
CA LEU A 192 14.55 -49.34 8.12
C LEU A 192 13.37 -50.32 8.07
N ASP A 193 13.25 -51.13 9.12
CA ASP A 193 12.15 -52.09 9.20
C ASP A 193 10.80 -51.36 9.20
N ARG A 194 9.85 -51.81 8.38
CA ARG A 194 8.54 -51.12 8.21
C ARG A 194 7.73 -51.07 9.52
N SER A 195 7.87 -52.07 10.38
CA SER A 195 7.22 -52.10 11.70
C SER A 195 7.83 -51.04 12.62
N LEU A 196 9.16 -50.90 12.57
CA LEU A 196 9.89 -49.87 13.31
C LEU A 196 9.55 -48.46 12.80
N GLU A 197 9.52 -48.24 11.49
CA GLU A 197 9.10 -46.97 10.88
C GLU A 197 7.70 -46.55 11.32
N LYS A 198 6.74 -47.49 11.29
CA LYS A 198 5.36 -47.26 11.73
C LYS A 198 5.32 -46.92 13.22
N THR A 199 6.02 -47.68 14.05
CA THR A 199 6.09 -47.46 15.50
C THR A 199 6.65 -46.07 15.82
N ILE A 200 7.73 -45.65 15.16
CA ILE A 200 8.31 -44.31 15.34
C ILE A 200 7.30 -43.24 14.93
N ARG A 201 6.65 -43.39 13.76
CA ARG A 201 5.68 -42.42 13.24
C ARG A 201 4.48 -42.24 14.17
N ASP A 202 3.89 -43.33 14.65
CA ASP A 202 2.69 -43.28 15.49
C ASP A 202 2.99 -42.65 16.86
N ASN A 203 4.15 -42.96 17.45
CA ASN A 203 4.58 -42.33 18.70
C ASN A 203 4.96 -40.86 18.51
N LEU A 204 5.58 -40.48 17.39
CA LEU A 204 5.88 -39.07 17.08
C LEU A 204 4.59 -38.26 16.91
N LYS A 205 3.56 -38.82 16.23
CA LYS A 205 2.24 -38.19 16.11
C LYS A 205 1.57 -37.96 17.46
N LEU A 206 1.65 -38.93 18.38
CA LEU A 206 1.09 -38.78 19.72
C LEU A 206 1.73 -37.62 20.49
N LEU A 207 3.01 -37.35 20.25
CA LEU A 207 3.75 -36.25 20.87
C LEU A 207 3.73 -34.94 20.08
N ASN A 208 3.02 -34.91 18.94
CA ASN A 208 3.03 -33.80 17.99
C ASN A 208 4.45 -33.38 17.54
N LYS A 209 5.30 -34.38 17.28
CA LYS A 209 6.67 -34.21 16.80
C LYS A 209 6.78 -34.69 15.35
N SER A 210 7.58 -33.98 14.56
CA SER A 210 7.74 -34.23 13.11
C SER A 210 8.78 -35.31 12.79
N SER A 211 9.78 -35.47 13.66
CA SER A 211 10.90 -36.40 13.48
C SER A 211 11.58 -36.75 14.81
N LEU A 212 12.49 -37.72 14.80
CA LEU A 212 13.35 -38.01 15.97
C LEU A 212 14.33 -36.86 16.28
N TYR A 213 14.64 -36.03 15.30
CA TYR A 213 15.43 -34.80 15.49
C TYR A 213 14.65 -33.78 16.31
N ASP A 214 13.42 -33.51 15.91
CA ASP A 214 12.48 -32.65 16.63
C ASP A 214 12.16 -33.20 18.04
N PHE A 215 12.10 -34.53 18.20
CA PHE A 215 11.97 -35.13 19.52
C PHE A 215 13.17 -34.87 20.46
N LEU A 216 14.39 -34.81 19.90
CA LEU A 216 15.61 -34.45 20.63
C LEU A 216 15.84 -32.93 20.72
N ASP A 217 14.96 -32.12 20.12
CA ASP A 217 15.09 -30.67 20.03
C ASP A 217 16.40 -30.25 19.33
N LEU A 218 16.81 -31.04 18.31
CA LEU A 218 18.02 -30.84 17.51
C LEU A 218 17.70 -30.76 16.01
N PRO A 219 18.51 -30.04 15.20
CA PRO A 219 18.32 -29.99 13.76
C PRO A 219 18.76 -31.30 13.07
N GLU A 220 18.18 -31.61 11.90
CA GLU A 220 18.56 -32.76 11.05
C GLU A 220 20.06 -32.73 10.65
N SER A 221 20.69 -31.54 10.69
CA SER A 221 22.11 -31.30 10.38
C SER A 221 23.07 -31.56 11.55
N ALA A 222 22.58 -31.85 12.76
CA ALA A 222 23.44 -32.10 13.92
C ALA A 222 24.42 -33.26 13.65
N ASP A 223 25.64 -33.18 14.17
CA ASP A 223 26.60 -34.27 14.05
C ASP A 223 26.17 -35.49 14.89
N LEU A 224 26.76 -36.66 14.60
CA LEU A 224 26.35 -37.91 15.25
C LEU A 224 26.63 -37.91 16.76
N GLN A 225 27.71 -37.27 17.21
CA GLN A 225 28.09 -37.26 18.62
C GLN A 225 27.08 -36.45 19.43
N THR A 226 26.70 -35.27 18.94
CA THR A 226 25.67 -34.42 19.55
C THR A 226 24.34 -35.15 19.67
N LEU A 227 23.94 -35.91 18.64
CA LEU A 227 22.70 -36.70 18.66
C LEU A 227 22.76 -37.85 19.67
N GLN A 228 23.92 -38.51 19.81
CA GLN A 228 24.11 -39.58 20.78
C GLN A 228 24.06 -39.07 22.22
N GLU A 229 24.69 -37.92 22.48
CA GLU A 229 24.67 -37.25 23.76
C GLU A 229 23.23 -36.82 24.13
N ALA A 230 22.53 -36.16 23.21
CA ALA A 230 21.14 -35.76 23.40
C ALA A 230 20.20 -36.96 23.58
N ALA A 231 20.35 -38.03 22.80
CA ALA A 231 19.57 -39.26 22.97
C ALA A 231 19.80 -39.90 24.34
N SER A 232 21.05 -39.91 24.82
CA SER A 232 21.41 -40.42 26.15
C SER A 232 20.81 -39.56 27.27
N GLN A 233 20.89 -38.23 27.14
CA GLN A 233 20.28 -37.29 28.09
C GLN A 233 18.75 -37.42 28.12
N LYS A 234 18.09 -37.43 26.95
CA LYS A 234 16.64 -37.60 26.82
C LYS A 234 16.19 -38.93 27.42
N LYS A 235 16.94 -40.02 27.19
CA LYS A 235 16.65 -41.34 27.80
C LYS A 235 16.75 -41.31 29.32
N LYS A 236 17.77 -40.64 29.88
CA LYS A 236 17.90 -40.46 31.34
C LYS A 236 16.76 -39.60 31.91
N GLN A 237 16.34 -38.56 31.19
CA GLN A 237 15.23 -37.68 31.59
C GLN A 237 13.90 -38.44 31.63
N VAL A 238 13.60 -39.19 30.57
CA VAL A 238 12.35 -39.97 30.46
C VAL A 238 12.33 -41.12 31.47
N ALA A 239 13.47 -41.75 31.77
CA ALA A 239 13.56 -42.80 32.79
C ALA A 239 13.28 -42.30 34.23
N ARG A 240 13.42 -40.99 34.48
CA ARG A 240 13.11 -40.36 35.78
C ARG A 240 11.62 -39.99 35.94
N ALA A 241 10.84 -40.02 34.85
CA ALA A 241 9.42 -39.71 34.90
C ALA A 241 8.63 -40.89 35.49
N SER A 242 7.94 -40.66 36.61
CA SER A 242 7.22 -41.72 37.36
C SER A 242 5.80 -42.02 36.83
N LYS A 243 5.33 -41.31 35.80
CA LYS A 243 3.98 -41.49 35.23
C LYS A 243 3.99 -42.57 34.14
N LYS A 244 3.03 -43.50 34.19
CA LYS A 244 2.82 -44.57 33.20
C LYS A 244 1.59 -44.31 32.34
N ASP A 245 1.56 -43.16 31.67
CA ASP A 245 0.53 -42.83 30.68
C ASP A 245 1.03 -43.08 29.24
N ALA A 246 0.13 -43.01 28.26
CA ALA A 246 0.46 -43.27 26.86
C ALA A 246 1.57 -42.34 26.32
N VAL A 247 1.63 -41.10 26.81
CA VAL A 247 2.65 -40.10 26.46
C VAL A 247 4.02 -40.48 27.02
N ALA A 248 4.09 -40.94 28.27
CA ALA A 248 5.33 -41.42 28.87
C ALA A 248 5.85 -42.68 28.17
N THR A 249 4.97 -43.61 27.78
CA THR A 249 5.34 -44.80 26.99
C THR A 249 5.89 -44.42 25.62
N ALA A 250 5.27 -43.48 24.92
CA ALA A 250 5.75 -42.98 23.64
C ALA A 250 7.11 -42.28 23.76
N ASN A 251 7.29 -41.41 24.77
CA ASN A 251 8.57 -40.77 25.06
C ASN A 251 9.69 -41.80 25.31
N ASN A 252 9.41 -42.85 26.09
CA ASN A 252 10.42 -43.86 26.43
C ASN A 252 10.79 -44.73 25.20
N THR A 253 9.77 -45.07 24.41
CA THR A 253 9.94 -45.83 23.17
C THR A 253 10.77 -45.06 22.15
N LEU A 254 10.46 -43.77 21.93
CA LEU A 254 11.22 -42.90 21.03
C LEU A 254 12.65 -42.67 21.52
N ALA A 255 12.87 -42.45 22.82
CA ALA A 255 14.22 -42.33 23.36
C ALA A 255 15.05 -43.62 23.16
N GLY A 256 14.43 -44.80 23.27
CA GLY A 256 15.05 -46.09 22.93
C GLY A 256 15.39 -46.21 21.45
N HIS A 257 14.51 -45.75 20.56
CA HIS A 257 14.76 -45.73 19.12
C HIS A 257 15.85 -44.72 18.73
N CYS A 258 15.90 -43.52 19.34
CA CYS A 258 17.01 -42.57 19.14
C CYS A 258 18.37 -43.19 19.47
N MET A 259 18.47 -43.92 20.60
CA MET A 259 19.69 -44.63 20.98
C MET A 259 20.12 -45.70 19.96
N THR A 260 19.15 -46.31 19.28
CA THR A 260 19.40 -47.38 18.31
C THR A 260 19.74 -46.81 16.93
N LEU A 261 19.00 -45.80 16.49
CA LEU A 261 19.13 -45.21 15.16
C LEU A 261 20.31 -44.25 15.05
N PHE A 262 20.62 -43.48 16.09
CA PHE A 262 21.79 -42.60 16.12
C PHE A 262 23.05 -43.33 16.65
N LYS A 263 23.06 -44.66 16.65
CA LYS A 263 24.24 -45.45 17.05
C LYS A 263 25.38 -45.36 16.05
N SER A 264 25.10 -45.34 14.75
CA SER A 264 26.09 -45.18 13.69
C SER A 264 25.56 -44.33 12.54
N ASN A 265 26.46 -43.82 11.69
CA ASN A 265 26.06 -43.10 10.47
C ASN A 265 25.26 -43.99 9.51
N GLU A 266 25.45 -45.32 9.55
CA GLU A 266 24.69 -46.27 8.72
C GLU A 266 23.23 -46.36 9.16
N THR A 267 22.97 -46.53 10.46
CA THR A 267 21.60 -46.61 11.01
C THR A 267 20.89 -45.26 10.97
N ARG A 268 21.63 -44.15 11.11
CA ARG A 268 21.13 -42.80 10.91
C ARG A 268 20.69 -42.58 9.47
N ASN A 269 21.55 -42.93 8.51
CA ASN A 269 21.23 -42.82 7.08
C ASN A 269 20.00 -43.66 6.71
N ALA A 270 19.84 -44.87 7.27
CA ALA A 270 18.63 -45.67 7.07
C ALA A 270 17.35 -44.93 7.51
N TYR A 271 17.41 -44.25 8.67
CA TYR A 271 16.31 -43.42 9.16
C TYR A 271 16.09 -42.18 8.28
N ASP A 272 17.15 -41.47 7.89
CA ASP A 272 17.05 -40.27 7.04
C ASP A 272 16.47 -40.58 5.65
N VAL A 273 16.84 -41.72 5.06
CA VAL A 273 16.26 -42.21 3.80
C VAL A 273 14.78 -42.55 3.98
N SER A 274 14.38 -43.14 5.11
CA SER A 274 12.97 -43.40 5.41
C SER A 274 12.15 -42.11 5.55
N LEU A 275 12.73 -41.08 6.18
CA LEU A 275 12.12 -39.76 6.34
C LEU A 275 11.96 -39.06 4.99
N ALA A 276 12.98 -39.10 4.14
CA ALA A 276 12.94 -38.57 2.77
C ALA A 276 11.85 -39.25 1.92
N ARG A 277 11.72 -40.58 2.02
CA ARG A 277 10.67 -41.34 1.34
C ARG A 277 9.27 -41.00 1.85
N ALA A 278 9.11 -40.79 3.15
CA ALA A 278 7.84 -40.40 3.74
C ALA A 278 7.38 -39.02 3.24
N LYS A 279 8.31 -38.05 3.12
CA LYS A 279 8.05 -36.72 2.54
C LYS A 279 7.60 -36.81 1.07
N LEU A 280 8.24 -37.67 0.26
CA LEU A 280 7.82 -37.90 -1.12
C LEU A 280 6.49 -38.66 -1.24
N ALA A 281 6.18 -39.55 -0.31
CA ALA A 281 4.91 -40.30 -0.31
C ALA A 281 3.68 -39.40 -0.10
N GLU A 282 3.83 -38.28 0.61
CA GLU A 282 2.78 -37.27 0.76
C GLU A 282 2.46 -36.60 -0.59
N LEU A 283 3.51 -36.20 -1.32
CA LEU A 283 3.38 -35.67 -2.68
C LEU A 283 2.80 -36.72 -3.65
N ASP A 284 3.22 -37.99 -3.53
CA ASP A 284 2.66 -39.10 -4.31
C ASP A 284 1.15 -39.26 -4.07
N SER A 285 0.69 -39.10 -2.82
CA SER A 285 -0.73 -39.15 -2.48
C SER A 285 -1.52 -38.01 -3.10
N ASP A 286 -0.96 -36.80 -3.13
CA ASP A 286 -1.56 -35.64 -3.80
C ASP A 286 -1.67 -35.85 -5.31
N ILE A 287 -0.63 -36.41 -5.94
CA ILE A 287 -0.65 -36.81 -7.35
C ILE A 287 -1.70 -37.89 -7.59
N ASP A 288 -1.84 -38.86 -6.67
CA ASP A 288 -2.84 -39.92 -6.77
C ASP A 288 -4.27 -39.37 -6.73
N ILE A 289 -4.55 -38.35 -5.89
CA ILE A 289 -5.85 -37.68 -5.85
C ILE A 289 -6.12 -36.92 -7.16
N ALA A 290 -5.13 -36.17 -7.65
CA ALA A 290 -5.25 -35.40 -8.89
C ALA A 290 -5.42 -36.29 -10.14
N GLY A 291 -4.85 -37.49 -10.10
CA GLY A 291 -4.88 -38.49 -11.17
C GLY A 291 -5.94 -39.57 -11.01
N ILE A 292 -6.88 -39.44 -10.06
CA ILE A 292 -7.84 -40.51 -9.70
C ILE A 292 -8.62 -41.10 -10.88
N ASN A 293 -8.84 -40.30 -11.93
CA ASN A 293 -9.54 -40.70 -13.15
C ASN A 293 -8.59 -41.13 -14.30
N GLY A 294 -7.32 -41.41 -14.00
CA GLY A 294 -6.29 -41.74 -14.99
C GLY A 294 -5.80 -40.55 -15.82
N LYS A 295 -6.25 -39.33 -15.51
CA LYS A 295 -5.85 -38.09 -16.18
C LYS A 295 -5.66 -36.96 -15.19
N ILE A 296 -4.64 -36.15 -15.40
CA ILE A 296 -4.39 -34.92 -14.62
C ILE A 296 -4.73 -33.73 -15.52
N ARG A 297 -5.67 -32.90 -15.07
CA ARG A 297 -6.05 -31.66 -15.76
C ARG A 297 -4.96 -30.59 -15.60
N PRO A 298 -4.83 -29.63 -16.54
CA PRO A 298 -3.81 -28.58 -16.45
C PRO A 298 -3.85 -27.77 -15.15
N GLU A 299 -5.05 -27.48 -14.63
CA GLU A 299 -5.28 -26.74 -13.39
C GLU A 299 -4.68 -27.47 -12.16
N TYR A 300 -4.88 -28.78 -12.09
CA TYR A 300 -4.30 -29.60 -11.01
C TYR A 300 -2.80 -29.83 -11.21
N TYR A 301 -2.34 -29.90 -12.46
CA TYR A 301 -0.92 -30.03 -12.77
C TYR A 301 -0.11 -28.84 -12.23
N GLU A 302 -0.57 -27.60 -12.45
CA GLU A 302 0.10 -26.40 -11.91
C GLU A 302 0.10 -26.38 -10.36
N ILE A 303 -0.99 -26.82 -9.72
CA ILE A 303 -1.05 -26.93 -8.24
C ILE A 303 -0.06 -27.98 -7.72
N LEU A 304 0.07 -29.12 -8.39
CA LEU A 304 1.04 -30.16 -8.01
C LEU A 304 2.48 -29.68 -8.20
N ILE A 305 2.75 -28.89 -9.24
CA ILE A 305 4.05 -28.24 -9.45
C ILE A 305 4.36 -27.30 -8.29
N GLN A 306 3.40 -26.47 -7.87
CA GLN A 306 3.60 -25.54 -6.76
C GLN A 306 3.85 -26.27 -5.44
N LYS A 307 3.08 -27.33 -5.14
CA LYS A 307 3.31 -28.18 -3.96
C LYS A 307 4.69 -28.84 -3.98
N ALA A 308 5.10 -29.40 -5.11
CA ALA A 308 6.43 -29.99 -5.25
C ALA A 308 7.55 -28.95 -5.02
N ILE A 309 7.34 -27.70 -5.41
CA ILE A 309 8.25 -26.58 -5.11
C ILE A 309 8.30 -26.28 -3.61
N GLU A 310 7.17 -26.30 -2.90
CA GLU A 310 7.11 -26.14 -1.45
C GLU A 310 7.88 -27.24 -0.69
N PHE A 311 7.92 -28.46 -1.22
CA PHE A 311 8.75 -29.54 -0.70
C PHE A 311 10.26 -29.33 -0.95
N GLY A 312 10.64 -28.34 -1.74
CA GLY A 312 12.03 -27.99 -2.06
C GLY A 312 12.51 -28.45 -3.44
N MET A 313 11.61 -28.90 -4.33
CA MET A 313 11.94 -29.18 -5.72
C MET A 313 11.98 -27.89 -6.55
N GLU A 314 12.81 -27.86 -7.60
CA GLU A 314 12.74 -26.77 -8.58
C GLU A 314 11.63 -27.07 -9.60
N LYS A 315 11.09 -26.03 -10.27
CA LYS A 315 9.95 -26.18 -11.19
C LYS A 315 10.16 -27.30 -12.22
N HIS A 316 11.31 -27.34 -12.88
CA HIS A 316 11.61 -28.37 -13.89
C HIS A 316 11.78 -29.78 -13.31
N GLU A 317 12.31 -29.88 -12.08
CA GLU A 317 12.45 -31.15 -11.37
C GLU A 317 11.08 -31.68 -10.91
N ALA A 318 10.21 -30.79 -10.43
CA ALA A 318 8.82 -31.08 -10.12
C ALA A 318 8.06 -31.58 -11.36
N GLU A 319 8.21 -30.91 -12.51
CA GLU A 319 7.64 -31.33 -13.80
C GLU A 319 8.08 -32.74 -14.17
N GLN A 320 9.39 -33.01 -14.11
CA GLN A 320 9.94 -34.31 -14.44
C GLN A 320 9.46 -35.40 -13.46
N TYR A 321 9.45 -35.11 -12.16
CA TYR A 321 9.01 -36.03 -11.11
C TYR A 321 7.55 -36.45 -11.31
N ILE A 322 6.65 -35.48 -11.49
CA ILE A 322 5.21 -35.71 -11.70
C ILE A 322 4.97 -36.45 -13.02
N GLN A 323 5.69 -36.09 -14.09
CA GLN A 323 5.60 -36.79 -15.37
C GLN A 323 6.05 -38.24 -15.27
N ASP A 324 7.17 -38.52 -14.62
CA ASP A 324 7.66 -39.89 -14.43
C ASP A 324 6.73 -40.70 -13.51
N TYR A 325 6.14 -40.07 -12.50
CA TYR A 325 5.11 -40.68 -11.66
C TYR A 325 3.87 -41.08 -12.48
N CYS A 326 3.35 -40.15 -13.30
CA CYS A 326 2.22 -40.40 -14.19
C CYS A 326 2.53 -41.50 -15.22
N ARG A 327 3.74 -41.52 -15.80
CA ARG A 327 4.18 -42.58 -16.73
C ARG A 327 4.14 -43.96 -16.08
N ARG A 328 4.60 -44.10 -14.83
CA ARG A 328 4.57 -45.37 -14.09
C ARG A 328 3.13 -45.85 -13.83
N LYS A 329 2.22 -44.93 -13.50
CA LYS A 329 0.79 -45.22 -13.27
C LYS A 329 -0.03 -45.30 -14.58
N LYS A 330 0.58 -45.05 -15.74
CA LYS A 330 -0.07 -44.96 -17.07
C LYS A 330 -1.12 -43.86 -17.17
N TRP A 331 -0.93 -42.74 -16.47
CA TRP A 331 -1.83 -41.59 -16.49
C TRP A 331 -1.41 -40.55 -17.52
N SER A 332 -2.39 -39.87 -18.12
CA SER A 332 -2.15 -38.82 -19.11
C SER A 332 -2.32 -37.43 -18.50
N ILE A 333 -1.29 -36.59 -18.62
CA ILE A 333 -1.40 -35.16 -18.33
C ILE A 333 -2.00 -34.51 -19.57
N GLU A 334 -3.18 -33.89 -19.44
CA GLU A 334 -3.85 -33.27 -20.58
C GLU A 334 -3.06 -32.05 -21.06
N MET A 335 -2.64 -32.06 -22.32
CA MET A 335 -2.08 -30.90 -23.03
C MET A 335 -2.92 -30.63 -24.29
N ALA A 336 -3.09 -29.36 -24.66
CA ALA A 336 -3.87 -28.97 -25.86
C ALA A 336 -3.37 -29.70 -27.14
N PRO A 337 -4.27 -30.21 -28.03
CA PRO A 337 -3.93 -31.32 -28.91
C PRO A 337 -3.27 -30.91 -30.26
N LYS A 338 -2.22 -31.63 -30.68
CA LYS A 338 -1.70 -31.71 -32.07
C LYS A 338 -1.69 -33.18 -32.57
N LYS A 339 -2.30 -33.43 -33.73
CA LYS A 339 -2.57 -34.75 -34.36
C LYS A 339 -1.32 -35.47 -34.93
N ARG A 340 -1.23 -36.81 -34.79
CA ARG A 340 -0.40 -37.74 -35.60
C ARG A 340 -1.08 -39.11 -35.77
N ARG A 341 -0.89 -39.75 -36.93
CA ARG A 341 -1.54 -40.99 -37.44
C ARG A 341 -0.49 -42.13 -37.59
N ARG A 342 -0.88 -43.40 -37.41
CA ARG A 342 -0.06 -44.63 -37.64
C ARG A 342 -0.91 -45.81 -38.16
N MET A 343 -0.23 -46.87 -38.66
CA MET A 343 -0.58 -48.32 -38.84
C MET A 343 -0.73 -48.81 -40.31
N LEU A 344 -0.58 -50.09 -40.73
CA LEU A 344 0.45 -51.18 -40.61
C LEU A 344 0.11 -52.29 -41.69
N MET A 345 1.01 -53.28 -41.89
CA MET A 345 1.21 -54.34 -42.93
C MET A 345 0.14 -55.43 -43.34
N THR A 346 0.50 -56.18 -44.42
CA THR A 346 0.25 -57.61 -44.90
C THR A 346 -0.94 -57.94 -45.81
N ALA A 347 -1.03 -59.03 -46.61
CA ALA A 347 -0.20 -59.82 -47.57
C ALA A 347 -1.15 -60.88 -48.24
N GLY A 348 -0.92 -61.35 -49.49
CA GLY A 348 -1.55 -62.60 -49.99
C GLY A 348 -1.78 -62.69 -51.52
N ALA A 349 -0.93 -63.45 -52.23
CA ALA A 349 -0.94 -63.64 -53.67
C ALA A 349 -1.52 -65.01 -54.09
N ALA A 350 -2.64 -65.03 -54.82
CA ALA A 350 -3.10 -66.22 -55.58
C ALA A 350 -4.10 -65.90 -56.72
N VAL A 351 -4.22 -64.63 -57.15
CA VAL A 351 -5.12 -64.21 -58.26
C VAL A 351 -4.33 -63.62 -59.45
N ALA A 352 -3.00 -63.56 -59.34
CA ALA A 352 -2.15 -62.77 -60.24
C ALA A 352 -2.12 -63.27 -61.69
N ALA A 353 -2.21 -64.57 -61.98
CA ALA A 353 -1.92 -65.05 -63.34
C ALA A 353 -3.02 -64.79 -64.37
N VAL A 354 -4.30 -64.80 -63.98
CA VAL A 354 -5.43 -64.56 -64.92
C VAL A 354 -5.76 -63.08 -65.04
N VAL A 355 -5.50 -62.31 -63.98
CA VAL A 355 -5.65 -60.85 -63.98
C VAL A 355 -4.52 -60.20 -64.79
N LEU A 356 -3.30 -60.77 -64.84
CA LEU A 356 -2.16 -60.23 -65.59
C LEU A 356 -2.38 -60.06 -67.11
N LEU A 357 -3.21 -60.89 -67.75
CA LEU A 357 -3.46 -60.80 -69.21
C LEU A 357 -4.51 -59.75 -69.56
N VAL A 358 -5.57 -59.61 -68.76
CA VAL A 358 -6.53 -58.51 -68.88
C VAL A 358 -5.87 -57.20 -68.47
N ILE A 359 -5.04 -57.23 -67.44
CA ILE A 359 -4.17 -56.13 -67.02
C ILE A 359 -3.23 -55.73 -68.16
N ALA A 360 -2.60 -56.64 -68.90
CA ALA A 360 -1.70 -56.28 -69.99
C ALA A 360 -2.39 -55.49 -71.12
N GLY A 361 -3.60 -55.91 -71.53
CA GLY A 361 -4.40 -55.18 -72.52
C GLY A 361 -4.91 -53.83 -72.01
N MET A 362 -5.35 -53.79 -70.75
CA MET A 362 -5.79 -52.56 -70.08
C MET A 362 -4.60 -51.61 -69.80
N ILE A 363 -3.40 -52.14 -69.55
CA ILE A 363 -2.14 -51.40 -69.41
C ILE A 363 -1.79 -50.72 -70.73
N VAL A 364 -1.86 -51.42 -71.87
CA VAL A 364 -1.50 -50.81 -73.17
C VAL A 364 -2.46 -49.67 -73.52
N TYR A 365 -3.76 -49.85 -73.33
CA TYR A 365 -4.77 -48.80 -73.54
C TYR A 365 -4.59 -47.62 -72.57
N ASN A 366 -4.40 -47.90 -71.26
CA ASN A 366 -4.14 -46.87 -70.25
C ASN A 366 -2.82 -46.14 -70.50
N VAL A 367 -1.77 -46.80 -70.98
CA VAL A 367 -0.46 -46.19 -71.31
C VAL A 367 -0.60 -45.24 -72.51
N GLN A 368 -1.40 -45.60 -73.52
CA GLN A 368 -1.62 -44.74 -74.69
C GLN A 368 -2.42 -43.48 -74.31
N GLN A 369 -3.44 -43.62 -73.45
CA GLN A 369 -4.21 -42.50 -72.93
C GLN A 369 -3.40 -41.63 -71.94
N ASP A 370 -2.49 -42.24 -71.17
CA ASP A 370 -1.59 -41.52 -70.25
C ASP A 370 -0.55 -40.70 -71.00
N ARG A 371 -0.04 -41.20 -72.14
CA ARG A 371 0.83 -40.43 -73.05
C ARG A 371 0.14 -39.17 -73.58
N ALA A 372 -1.15 -39.24 -73.90
CA ALA A 372 -1.92 -38.07 -74.37
C ALA A 372 -2.09 -37.02 -73.26
N ARG A 373 -2.40 -37.44 -72.02
CA ARG A 373 -2.50 -36.56 -70.84
C ARG A 373 -1.15 -35.91 -70.48
N GLN A 374 -0.07 -36.68 -70.55
CA GLN A 374 1.29 -36.18 -70.37
C GLN A 374 1.63 -35.10 -71.41
N ALA A 375 1.29 -35.31 -72.68
CA ALA A 375 1.52 -34.32 -73.74
C ALA A 375 0.72 -33.03 -73.56
N GLU A 376 -0.51 -33.11 -73.04
CA GLU A 376 -1.31 -31.93 -72.68
C GLU A 376 -0.68 -31.16 -71.51
N PHE A 377 -0.26 -31.87 -70.46
CA PHE A 377 0.45 -31.28 -69.33
C PHE A 377 1.77 -30.60 -69.77
N ASP A 378 2.54 -31.22 -70.66
CA ASP A 378 3.79 -30.65 -71.17
C ASP A 378 3.53 -29.35 -71.96
N ARG A 379 2.44 -29.27 -72.74
CA ARG A 379 2.00 -28.02 -73.41
C ARG A 379 1.55 -26.94 -72.42
N LEU A 380 0.91 -27.31 -71.30
CA LEU A 380 0.58 -26.37 -70.23
C LEU A 380 1.85 -25.79 -69.60
N ILE A 381 2.84 -26.63 -69.32
CA ILE A 381 4.10 -26.19 -68.72
C ILE A 381 4.85 -25.23 -69.67
N SER A 382 4.95 -25.55 -70.97
CA SER A 382 5.57 -24.67 -71.95
C SER A 382 4.88 -23.29 -72.03
N ARG A 383 3.54 -23.24 -72.08
CA ARG A 383 2.78 -21.98 -72.07
C ARG A 383 2.96 -21.18 -70.77
N MET A 384 3.17 -21.85 -69.65
CA MET A 384 3.44 -21.22 -68.36
C MET A 384 4.86 -20.62 -68.31
N GLU A 385 5.83 -21.26 -68.95
CA GLU A 385 7.21 -20.79 -69.00
C GLU A 385 7.35 -19.47 -69.79
N ASP A 386 6.56 -19.32 -70.87
CA ASP A 386 6.51 -18.11 -71.70
C ASP A 386 5.90 -16.87 -71.02
N LYS A 387 5.27 -17.02 -69.85
CA LYS A 387 4.71 -15.88 -69.08
C LYS A 387 5.79 -15.19 -68.25
N SER A 388 5.67 -13.87 -68.09
CA SER A 388 6.69 -13.05 -67.43
C SER A 388 6.52 -13.01 -65.90
N GLY A 389 5.29 -13.08 -65.38
CA GLY A 389 4.97 -12.86 -63.95
C GLY A 389 4.44 -14.10 -63.20
N PRO A 390 4.76 -14.27 -61.90
CA PRO A 390 4.22 -15.37 -61.08
C PRO A 390 2.69 -15.40 -61.00
N SER A 391 2.03 -14.24 -61.02
CA SER A 391 0.57 -14.14 -60.98
C SER A 391 -0.10 -14.69 -62.23
N GLU A 392 0.43 -14.37 -63.42
CA GLU A 392 -0.08 -14.89 -64.71
C GLU A 392 0.17 -16.39 -64.85
N LYS A 393 1.28 -16.88 -64.29
CA LYS A 393 1.60 -18.32 -64.22
C LYS A 393 0.63 -19.06 -63.31
N ILE A 394 0.27 -18.49 -62.15
CA ILE A 394 -0.71 -19.08 -61.23
C ILE A 394 -2.10 -19.11 -61.87
N ASP A 395 -2.57 -18.02 -62.50
CA ASP A 395 -3.87 -17.97 -63.17
C ASP A 395 -4.02 -19.05 -64.26
N LEU A 396 -2.98 -19.25 -65.08
CA LEU A 396 -2.98 -20.30 -66.11
C LEU A 396 -3.05 -21.72 -65.51
N LEU A 397 -2.35 -21.95 -64.39
CA LEU A 397 -2.33 -23.22 -63.68
C LEU A 397 -3.65 -23.48 -62.91
N GLU A 398 -4.27 -22.44 -62.35
CA GLU A 398 -5.58 -22.50 -61.70
C GLU A 398 -6.69 -22.79 -62.70
N LYS A 399 -6.66 -22.19 -63.89
CA LYS A 399 -7.57 -22.52 -65.00
C LYS A 399 -7.50 -24.00 -65.37
N PHE A 400 -6.30 -24.58 -65.37
CA PHE A 400 -6.12 -26.02 -65.61
C PHE A 400 -6.68 -26.90 -64.47
N LEU A 401 -6.55 -26.46 -63.21
CA LEU A 401 -7.16 -27.15 -62.06
C LEU A 401 -8.69 -27.10 -62.11
N GLN A 402 -9.26 -25.96 -62.52
CA GLN A 402 -10.70 -25.77 -62.65
C GLN A 402 -11.28 -26.63 -63.78
N SER A 403 -10.61 -26.68 -64.93
CA SER A 403 -11.08 -27.45 -66.10
C SER A 403 -11.02 -28.97 -65.90
N HIS A 404 -10.28 -29.46 -64.91
CA HIS A 404 -10.09 -30.89 -64.62
C HIS A 404 -10.43 -31.25 -63.16
N ALA A 405 -11.25 -30.44 -62.49
CA ALA A 405 -11.62 -30.67 -61.10
C ALA A 405 -12.49 -31.94 -60.95
N GLY A 406 -12.03 -32.91 -60.16
CA GLY A 406 -12.78 -34.15 -59.87
C GLY A 406 -12.54 -35.31 -60.85
N ASP A 407 -11.67 -35.13 -61.86
CA ASP A 407 -11.27 -36.22 -62.75
C ASP A 407 -10.15 -37.06 -62.10
N GLU A 408 -10.49 -38.31 -61.73
CA GLU A 408 -9.55 -39.25 -61.11
C GLU A 408 -8.31 -39.51 -62.00
N ASN A 409 -8.45 -39.42 -63.33
CA ASN A 409 -7.36 -39.66 -64.28
C ASN A 409 -6.32 -38.54 -64.32
N TYR A 410 -6.67 -37.33 -63.84
CA TYR A 410 -5.77 -36.17 -63.79
C TYR A 410 -5.16 -35.94 -62.40
N THR A 411 -5.51 -36.74 -61.39
CA THR A 411 -5.08 -36.56 -59.98
C THR A 411 -3.57 -36.30 -59.83
N ARG A 412 -2.72 -37.09 -60.51
CA ARG A 412 -1.26 -36.93 -60.49
C ARG A 412 -0.80 -35.57 -61.05
N PHE A 413 -1.42 -35.13 -62.14
CA PHE A 413 -1.11 -33.86 -62.80
C PHE A 413 -1.65 -32.69 -61.99
N THR A 414 -2.88 -32.76 -61.48
CA THR A 414 -3.46 -31.74 -60.60
C THR A 414 -2.67 -31.59 -59.30
N ASP A 415 -2.14 -32.67 -58.72
CA ASP A 415 -1.27 -32.59 -57.54
C ASP A 415 0.10 -31.99 -57.86
N ALA A 416 0.65 -32.29 -59.05
CA ALA A 416 1.87 -31.65 -59.54
C ALA A 416 1.66 -30.14 -59.81
N VAL A 417 0.50 -29.77 -60.37
CA VAL A 417 0.10 -28.37 -60.57
C VAL A 417 -0.08 -27.66 -59.23
N ARG A 418 -0.80 -28.23 -58.26
CA ARG A 418 -0.95 -27.68 -56.90
C ARG A 418 0.41 -27.41 -56.26
N LYS A 419 1.34 -28.38 -56.30
CA LYS A 419 2.71 -28.18 -55.78
C LYS A 419 3.46 -27.05 -56.49
N ARG A 420 3.26 -26.87 -57.81
CA ARG A 420 3.87 -25.76 -58.57
C ARG A 420 3.22 -24.41 -58.23
N ILE A 421 1.89 -24.36 -58.08
CA ILE A 421 1.15 -23.19 -57.60
C ILE A 421 1.66 -22.80 -56.22
N ASP A 422 1.77 -23.73 -55.27
CA ASP A 422 2.30 -23.46 -53.93
C ASP A 422 3.71 -22.85 -53.97
N LYS A 423 4.58 -23.38 -54.85
CA LYS A 423 5.94 -22.86 -55.04
C LYS A 423 5.95 -21.46 -55.66
N LEU A 424 5.10 -21.21 -56.66
CA LEU A 424 4.98 -19.90 -57.32
C LEU A 424 4.33 -18.87 -56.39
N ALA A 425 3.30 -19.25 -55.64
CA ALA A 425 2.64 -18.43 -54.63
C ALA A 425 3.62 -18.07 -53.51
N GLY A 426 4.46 -19.01 -53.06
CA GLY A 426 5.53 -18.75 -52.11
C GLY A 426 6.56 -17.73 -52.63
N ARG A 427 6.94 -17.81 -53.92
CA ARG A 427 7.83 -16.82 -54.56
C ARG A 427 7.15 -15.45 -54.70
N ALA A 428 5.89 -15.42 -55.10
CA ALA A 428 5.12 -14.18 -55.22
C ALA A 428 4.96 -13.49 -53.85
N ALA A 429 4.70 -14.26 -52.80
CA ALA A 429 4.62 -13.75 -51.43
C ALA A 429 5.97 -13.19 -50.94
N GLN A 430 7.09 -13.84 -51.27
CA GLN A 430 8.43 -13.34 -50.95
C GLN A 430 8.71 -12.00 -51.67
N LEU A 431 8.39 -11.89 -52.96
CA LEU A 431 8.57 -10.63 -53.71
C LEU A 431 7.76 -9.47 -53.12
N ARG A 432 6.50 -9.71 -52.71
CA ARG A 432 5.68 -8.69 -52.05
C ARG A 432 6.26 -8.25 -50.70
N TYR A 433 6.83 -9.19 -49.95
CA TYR A 433 7.54 -8.87 -48.71
C TYR A 433 8.76 -8.00 -48.98
N ASP A 434 9.59 -8.37 -49.95
CA ASP A 434 10.80 -7.62 -50.31
C ASP A 434 10.44 -6.20 -50.81
N GLU A 435 9.41 -6.06 -51.65
CA GLU A 435 8.89 -4.76 -52.09
C GLU A 435 8.38 -3.91 -50.91
N THR A 436 7.73 -4.55 -49.92
CA THR A 436 7.29 -3.86 -48.71
C THR A 436 8.49 -3.36 -47.89
N VAL A 437 9.53 -4.19 -47.76
CA VAL A 437 10.78 -3.83 -47.09
C VAL A 437 11.49 -2.67 -47.80
N ASP A 438 11.55 -2.69 -49.13
CA ASP A 438 12.14 -1.61 -49.93
C ASP A 438 11.39 -0.28 -49.75
N LYS A 439 10.04 -0.34 -49.64
CA LYS A 439 9.20 0.85 -49.40
C LYS A 439 9.38 1.45 -48.01
N ILE A 440 9.67 0.64 -46.99
CA ILE A 440 9.90 1.15 -45.63
C ILE A 440 11.34 1.60 -45.39
N GLN A 441 12.31 1.13 -46.17
CA GLN A 441 13.72 1.52 -46.05
C GLN A 441 13.96 3.04 -46.02
N PRO A 442 13.37 3.88 -46.89
CA PRO A 442 13.52 5.33 -46.79
C PRO A 442 12.86 5.93 -45.53
N LEU A 443 11.79 5.31 -45.02
CA LEU A 443 11.14 5.74 -43.77
C LEU A 443 12.05 5.46 -42.56
N GLU A 444 12.74 4.31 -42.55
CA GLU A 444 13.73 3.97 -41.54
C GLU A 444 14.90 4.97 -41.53
N GLN A 445 15.42 5.33 -42.70
CA GLN A 445 16.49 6.32 -42.83
C GLN A 445 16.08 7.72 -42.34
N GLN A 446 14.80 8.06 -42.47
CA GLN A 446 14.22 9.32 -41.98
C GLN A 446 13.79 9.25 -40.50
N GLY A 447 13.93 8.09 -39.83
CA GLY A 447 13.48 7.89 -38.45
C GLY A 447 11.96 7.90 -38.27
N LYS A 448 11.19 7.66 -39.34
CA LYS A 448 9.70 7.59 -39.34
C LYS A 448 9.23 6.17 -39.10
N TYR A 449 9.61 5.61 -37.97
CA TYR A 449 9.41 4.19 -37.65
C TYR A 449 7.94 3.80 -37.51
N GLU A 450 7.09 4.69 -37.00
CA GLU A 450 5.64 4.45 -36.88
C GLU A 450 4.98 4.24 -38.25
N GLN A 451 5.37 5.03 -39.25
CA GLN A 451 4.87 4.87 -40.62
C GLN A 451 5.39 3.58 -41.26
N ALA A 452 6.62 3.17 -40.93
CA ALA A 452 7.18 1.90 -41.39
C ALA A 452 6.43 0.69 -40.77
N ILE A 453 6.09 0.75 -39.49
CA ILE A 453 5.29 -0.26 -38.79
C ILE A 453 3.90 -0.36 -39.42
N GLU A 454 3.23 0.78 -39.68
CA GLU A 454 1.91 0.80 -40.31
C GLU A 454 1.90 0.07 -41.66
N ARG A 455 2.95 0.24 -42.48
CA ARG A 455 3.10 -0.49 -43.76
C ARG A 455 3.34 -1.99 -43.58
N LEU A 456 4.08 -2.40 -42.54
CA LEU A 456 4.27 -3.81 -42.22
C LEU A 456 2.98 -4.44 -41.66
N ASP A 457 2.20 -3.70 -40.88
CA ASP A 457 0.88 -4.14 -40.40
C ASP A 457 -0.12 -4.29 -41.55
N GLN A 458 -0.14 -3.36 -42.50
CA GLN A 458 -0.92 -3.49 -43.74
C GLN A 458 -0.52 -4.75 -44.53
N TYR A 459 0.77 -5.07 -44.59
CA TYR A 459 1.25 -6.32 -45.18
C TYR A 459 0.76 -7.55 -44.40
N LEU A 460 0.78 -7.52 -43.06
CA LEU A 460 0.27 -8.62 -42.22
C LEU A 460 -1.23 -8.84 -42.37
N GLN A 461 -2.02 -7.80 -42.65
CA GLN A 461 -3.46 -7.90 -42.94
C GLN A 461 -3.76 -8.66 -44.25
N SER A 462 -2.79 -8.78 -45.16
CA SER A 462 -2.94 -9.56 -46.40
C SER A 462 -2.82 -11.09 -46.23
N ASP A 463 -2.75 -11.57 -44.99
CA ASP A 463 -2.56 -12.97 -44.59
C ASP A 463 -1.35 -13.65 -45.27
N PRO A 464 -0.12 -13.12 -45.10
CA PRO A 464 1.06 -13.69 -45.73
C PRO A 464 1.44 -15.05 -45.12
N PRO A 465 2.18 -15.91 -45.85
CA PRO A 465 2.65 -17.19 -45.32
C PRO A 465 3.37 -17.03 -43.99
N LYS A 466 3.09 -17.93 -43.03
CA LYS A 466 3.57 -17.84 -41.64
C LYS A 466 5.04 -17.42 -41.50
N LYS A 467 5.95 -18.00 -42.29
CA LYS A 467 7.39 -17.67 -42.23
C LYS A 467 7.69 -16.20 -42.54
N LEU A 468 6.96 -15.61 -43.48
CA LEU A 468 7.11 -14.20 -43.85
C LEU A 468 6.38 -13.29 -42.86
N ALA A 469 5.22 -13.72 -42.34
CA ALA A 469 4.55 -13.04 -41.25
C ALA A 469 5.46 -12.93 -40.01
N ASP A 470 6.17 -14.01 -39.66
CA ASP A 470 7.12 -14.03 -38.55
C ASP A 470 8.30 -13.07 -38.79
N LYS A 471 8.80 -12.97 -40.04
CA LYS A 471 9.84 -11.99 -40.41
C LYS A 471 9.34 -10.55 -40.28
N ALA A 472 8.13 -10.25 -40.78
CA ALA A 472 7.51 -8.93 -40.68
C ALA A 472 7.29 -8.54 -39.20
N ARG A 473 6.76 -9.45 -38.37
CA ARG A 473 6.60 -9.23 -36.92
C ARG A 473 7.92 -8.97 -36.21
N LYS A 474 8.98 -9.71 -36.57
CA LYS A 474 10.32 -9.46 -36.03
C LYS A 474 10.81 -8.06 -36.41
N LYS A 475 10.65 -7.66 -37.68
CA LYS A 475 11.03 -6.32 -38.16
C LYS A 475 10.23 -5.21 -37.46
N ILE A 476 8.92 -5.41 -37.21
CA ILE A 476 8.10 -4.49 -36.40
C ILE A 476 8.69 -4.36 -35.00
N ALA A 477 8.99 -5.47 -34.32
CA ALA A 477 9.58 -5.44 -32.98
C ALA A 477 10.94 -4.70 -32.95
N ASP A 478 11.77 -4.88 -33.98
CA ASP A 478 13.04 -4.15 -34.11
C ASP A 478 12.81 -2.62 -34.26
N LEU A 479 11.78 -2.20 -35.01
CA LEU A 479 11.41 -0.79 -35.18
C LEU A 479 10.80 -0.20 -33.91
N GLU A 480 9.94 -0.94 -33.22
CA GLU A 480 9.38 -0.54 -31.91
C GLU A 480 10.50 -0.31 -30.88
N ASN A 481 11.54 -1.15 -30.90
CA ASN A 481 12.70 -0.98 -30.04
C ASN A 481 13.51 0.29 -30.37
N GLN A 482 13.57 0.71 -31.65
CA GLN A 482 14.20 1.99 -32.02
C GLN A 482 13.38 3.19 -31.54
N ILE A 483 12.04 3.11 -31.60
CA ILE A 483 11.15 4.13 -31.05
C ILE A 483 11.33 4.25 -29.53
N GLU A 484 11.35 3.11 -28.83
CA GLU A 484 11.55 3.06 -27.38
C GLU A 484 12.91 3.66 -27.00
N LYS A 485 13.98 3.29 -27.70
CA LYS A 485 15.32 3.87 -27.50
C LYS A 485 15.35 5.39 -27.67
N LYS A 486 14.67 5.93 -28.69
CA LYS A 486 14.58 7.39 -28.89
C LYS A 486 13.81 8.07 -27.76
N ASN A 487 12.73 7.46 -27.29
CA ASN A 487 11.96 7.98 -26.16
C ASN A 487 12.73 7.87 -24.84
N PHE A 488 13.59 6.87 -24.68
CA PHE A 488 14.50 6.74 -23.55
C PHE A 488 15.54 7.86 -23.54
N GLN A 489 16.15 8.18 -24.68
CA GLN A 489 17.07 9.32 -24.77
C GLN A 489 16.40 10.66 -24.42
N ALA A 490 15.18 10.88 -24.91
CA ALA A 490 14.41 12.08 -24.54
C ALA A 490 14.07 12.13 -23.04
N LEU A 491 13.90 10.97 -22.40
CA LEU A 491 13.76 10.88 -20.95
C LEU A 491 15.07 11.25 -20.25
N GLU A 492 16.22 10.71 -20.68
CA GLU A 492 17.54 11.04 -20.13
C GLU A 492 17.81 12.56 -20.16
N ASP A 493 17.51 13.22 -21.28
CA ASP A 493 17.65 14.68 -21.41
C ASP A 493 16.78 15.45 -20.40
N LEU A 494 15.55 14.96 -20.17
CA LEU A 494 14.64 15.54 -19.19
C LEU A 494 15.11 15.27 -17.75
N MET A 495 15.74 14.13 -17.48
CA MET A 495 16.32 13.81 -16.17
C MET A 495 17.45 14.77 -15.78
N ILE A 496 18.09 15.41 -16.75
CA ILE A 496 19.13 16.42 -16.49
C ILE A 496 18.52 17.80 -16.17
N SER A 497 17.47 18.21 -16.88
CA SER A 497 17.04 19.62 -16.91
C SER A 497 15.63 19.90 -16.37
N GLY A 498 14.77 18.88 -16.25
CA GLY A 498 13.38 19.04 -15.82
C GLY A 498 13.23 19.30 -14.32
N SER A 499 12.05 19.74 -13.90
CA SER A 499 11.70 19.74 -12.47
C SER A 499 11.44 18.31 -11.96
N ALA A 500 11.61 18.08 -10.66
CA ALA A 500 11.34 16.78 -10.03
C ALA A 500 9.95 16.22 -10.39
N LYS A 501 8.93 17.09 -10.46
CA LYS A 501 7.56 16.70 -10.86
C LYS A 501 7.50 16.25 -12.33
N GLU A 502 8.12 16.99 -13.23
CA GLU A 502 8.14 16.67 -14.67
C GLU A 502 8.90 15.37 -14.94
N LYS A 503 10.03 15.17 -14.26
CA LYS A 503 10.82 13.93 -14.29
C LYS A 503 9.97 12.73 -13.88
N MET A 504 9.35 12.78 -12.70
CA MET A 504 8.49 11.68 -12.22
C MET A 504 7.31 11.40 -13.16
N GLN A 505 6.67 12.43 -13.71
CA GLN A 505 5.60 12.25 -14.68
C GLN A 505 6.08 11.61 -15.99
N ALA A 506 7.29 11.94 -16.45
CA ALA A 506 7.87 11.35 -17.64
C ALA A 506 8.25 9.87 -17.42
N ILE A 507 8.83 9.54 -16.26
CA ILE A 507 9.09 8.16 -15.82
C ILE A 507 7.79 7.35 -15.80
N ASP A 508 6.74 7.84 -15.13
CA ASP A 508 5.43 7.17 -15.04
C ASP A 508 4.83 6.93 -16.44
N ARG A 509 4.91 7.93 -17.34
CA ARG A 509 4.45 7.80 -18.73
C ARG A 509 5.25 6.77 -19.50
N TYR A 510 6.57 6.72 -19.32
CA TYR A 510 7.45 5.79 -20.00
C TYR A 510 7.14 4.34 -19.60
N LEU A 511 7.14 4.05 -18.30
CA LEU A 511 6.90 2.72 -17.76
C LEU A 511 5.51 2.19 -18.11
N LYS A 512 4.51 3.08 -18.20
CA LYS A 512 3.16 2.73 -18.65
C LYS A 512 3.10 2.41 -20.15
N LYS A 513 3.81 3.17 -20.99
CA LYS A 513 3.81 2.98 -22.45
C LYS A 513 4.63 1.75 -22.86
N TYR A 514 5.70 1.45 -22.13
CA TYR A 514 6.64 0.37 -22.43
C TYR A 514 6.79 -0.62 -21.26
N PRO A 515 5.73 -1.35 -20.89
CA PRO A 515 5.74 -2.24 -19.73
C PRO A 515 6.74 -3.40 -19.88
N ASN A 516 7.13 -3.77 -21.10
CA ASN A 516 8.16 -4.77 -21.38
C ASN A 516 9.30 -4.21 -22.25
N GLY A 517 9.53 -2.89 -22.17
CA GLY A 517 10.57 -2.21 -22.96
C GLY A 517 11.99 -2.64 -22.60
N ALA A 518 12.93 -2.48 -23.54
CA ALA A 518 14.32 -2.89 -23.36
C ALA A 518 15.04 -2.10 -22.25
N HIS A 519 14.71 -0.82 -22.06
CA HIS A 519 15.30 0.05 -21.05
C HIS A 519 14.46 0.15 -19.77
N ARG A 520 13.45 -0.73 -19.59
CA ARG A 520 12.55 -0.68 -18.43
C ARG A 520 13.30 -0.67 -17.09
N GLU A 521 14.27 -1.57 -16.92
CA GLU A 521 15.01 -1.68 -15.65
C GLU A 521 15.87 -0.42 -15.41
N ALA A 522 16.50 0.14 -16.45
CA ALA A 522 17.24 1.39 -16.33
C ALA A 522 16.34 2.56 -15.89
N VAL A 523 15.11 2.64 -16.42
CA VAL A 523 14.14 3.66 -15.99
C VAL A 523 13.65 3.43 -14.55
N ARG A 524 13.56 2.18 -14.10
CA ARG A 524 13.26 1.87 -12.69
C ARG A 524 14.39 2.26 -11.75
N ASP A 525 15.64 2.10 -12.17
CA ASP A 525 16.80 2.58 -11.41
C ASP A 525 16.76 4.12 -11.31
N MET A 526 16.47 4.82 -12.42
CA MET A 526 16.26 6.28 -12.38
C MET A 526 15.11 6.68 -11.43
N GLU A 527 14.00 5.95 -11.43
CA GLU A 527 12.89 6.18 -10.48
C GLU A 527 13.34 6.01 -9.03
N ALA A 528 14.14 4.99 -8.72
CA ALA A 528 14.66 4.75 -7.39
C ALA A 528 15.59 5.87 -6.92
N ASP A 529 16.49 6.33 -7.80
CA ASP A 529 17.44 7.42 -7.53
C ASP A 529 16.75 8.78 -7.33
N MET A 530 15.57 8.98 -7.92
CA MET A 530 14.78 10.21 -7.75
C MET A 530 14.23 10.43 -6.33
N SER A 531 14.31 9.44 -5.45
CA SER A 531 13.68 9.49 -4.12
C SER A 531 14.05 10.74 -3.30
N GLY A 532 15.32 11.17 -3.32
CA GLY A 532 15.77 12.37 -2.60
C GLY A 532 15.31 13.67 -3.25
N GLU A 533 15.48 13.82 -4.57
CA GLU A 533 15.07 15.02 -5.30
C GLU A 533 13.55 15.22 -5.23
N TYR A 534 12.79 14.14 -5.39
CA TYR A 534 11.33 14.18 -5.30
C TYR A 534 10.84 14.47 -3.88
N TYR A 535 11.55 14.00 -2.85
CA TYR A 535 11.22 14.33 -1.46
C TYR A 535 11.32 15.83 -1.19
N ILE A 536 12.36 16.50 -1.70
CA ILE A 536 12.51 17.96 -1.58
C ILE A 536 11.33 18.68 -2.23
N TYR A 537 10.93 18.24 -3.43
CA TYR A 537 9.73 18.79 -4.09
C TYR A 537 8.47 18.60 -3.24
N VAL A 538 8.25 17.39 -2.70
CA VAL A 538 7.11 17.08 -1.85
C VAL A 538 7.10 17.97 -0.61
N ASN A 539 8.23 18.16 0.08
CA ASN A 539 8.30 19.04 1.24
C ASN A 539 7.95 20.50 0.92
N ASN A 540 8.48 21.04 -0.18
CA ASN A 540 8.12 22.39 -0.62
C ASN A 540 6.63 22.52 -0.98
N ALA A 541 6.04 21.46 -1.55
CA ALA A 541 4.60 21.43 -1.83
C ALA A 541 3.76 21.30 -0.54
N LEU A 542 4.26 20.58 0.47
CA LEU A 542 3.64 20.45 1.78
C LEU A 542 3.56 21.80 2.49
N GLU A 543 4.61 22.61 2.46
CA GLU A 543 4.59 23.96 3.07
C GLU A 543 3.44 24.83 2.54
N ARG A 544 3.17 24.75 1.23
CA ARG A 544 2.08 25.51 0.59
C ARG A 544 0.72 25.04 1.06
N CYS A 545 0.45 23.73 1.00
CA CYS A 545 -0.85 23.21 1.42
C CYS A 545 -1.07 23.35 2.94
N GLU A 546 0.00 23.34 3.75
CA GLU A 546 -0.08 23.61 5.19
C GLU A 546 -0.47 25.06 5.46
N SER A 547 0.12 26.01 4.73
CA SER A 547 -0.25 27.43 4.78
C SER A 547 -1.72 27.64 4.40
N ASP A 548 -2.17 26.98 3.35
CA ASP A 548 -3.55 27.04 2.87
C ASP A 548 -4.54 26.23 3.73
N GLN A 549 -4.03 25.48 4.71
CA GLN A 549 -4.79 24.53 5.53
C GLN A 549 -5.54 23.45 4.73
N ASP A 550 -5.09 23.15 3.50
CA ASP A 550 -5.61 22.04 2.69
C ASP A 550 -4.93 20.73 3.10
N TRP A 551 -5.37 20.21 4.25
CA TRP A 551 -4.84 18.98 4.83
C TRP A 551 -5.03 17.77 3.92
N LYS A 552 -6.04 17.80 3.02
CA LYS A 552 -6.29 16.70 2.09
C LYS A 552 -5.22 16.67 1.02
N ALA A 553 -4.92 17.81 0.40
CA ALA A 553 -3.83 17.94 -0.57
C ALA A 553 -2.49 17.54 0.07
N CYS A 554 -2.21 17.96 1.31
CA CYS A 554 -1.01 17.54 2.02
C CYS A 554 -0.93 16.02 2.22
N ALA A 555 -2.04 15.41 2.65
CA ALA A 555 -2.10 13.96 2.84
C ALA A 555 -2.02 13.17 1.52
N ASP A 556 -2.48 13.72 0.39
CA ASP A 556 -2.32 13.14 -0.94
C ASP A 556 -0.84 13.17 -1.38
N LEU A 557 -0.15 14.30 -1.21
CA LEU A 557 1.29 14.44 -1.50
C LEU A 557 2.14 13.42 -0.73
N CYS A 558 1.90 13.25 0.57
CA CYS A 558 2.58 12.23 1.37
C CYS A 558 2.29 10.83 0.82
N ARG A 559 1.02 10.49 0.55
CA ARG A 559 0.64 9.16 0.05
C ARG A 559 1.27 8.83 -1.30
N ASP A 560 1.35 9.81 -2.19
CA ASP A 560 1.95 9.62 -3.51
C ASP A 560 3.44 9.27 -3.40
N TYR A 561 4.16 9.89 -2.47
CA TYR A 561 5.56 9.53 -2.19
C TYR A 561 5.66 8.13 -1.56
N LEU A 562 4.86 7.86 -0.52
CA LEU A 562 4.87 6.59 0.23
C LEU A 562 4.46 5.38 -0.63
N ALA A 563 3.68 5.59 -1.69
CA ALA A 563 3.32 4.53 -2.62
C ALA A 563 4.51 4.07 -3.50
N ARG A 564 5.54 4.90 -3.63
CA ARG A 564 6.69 4.69 -4.53
C ARG A 564 7.96 4.29 -3.76
N TYR A 565 8.14 4.83 -2.56
CA TYR A 565 9.40 4.70 -1.81
C TYR A 565 9.17 4.20 -0.39
N ASP A 566 10.03 3.26 0.03
CA ASP A 566 10.15 2.80 1.41
C ASP A 566 11.59 3.02 1.89
N ASN A 567 11.87 4.24 2.32
CA ASN A 567 13.18 4.73 2.73
C ASN A 567 13.05 5.72 3.92
N SER A 568 14.15 6.27 4.40
CA SER A 568 14.14 7.19 5.56
C SER A 568 13.32 8.46 5.35
N TYR A 569 13.13 8.92 4.11
CA TYR A 569 12.23 10.03 3.79
C TYR A 569 10.77 9.63 3.90
N ALA A 570 10.43 8.39 3.53
CA ALA A 570 9.10 7.83 3.70
C ALA A 570 8.70 7.83 5.18
N ASP A 571 9.59 7.48 6.10
CA ASP A 571 9.26 7.49 7.53
C ASP A 571 8.91 8.89 8.05
N GLN A 572 9.65 9.93 7.63
CA GLN A 572 9.32 11.32 7.97
C GLN A 572 7.93 11.74 7.45
N LEU A 573 7.56 11.27 6.24
CA LEU A 573 6.24 11.56 5.68
C LEU A 573 5.12 10.74 6.31
N LYS A 574 5.39 9.54 6.87
CA LYS A 574 4.41 8.74 7.62
C LYS A 574 3.93 9.48 8.87
N ASP A 575 4.85 10.13 9.58
CA ASP A 575 4.52 10.94 10.78
C ASP A 575 3.67 12.15 10.41
N ARG A 576 4.10 12.94 9.42
CA ARG A 576 3.34 14.10 8.92
C ARG A 576 1.95 13.68 8.41
N LEU A 577 1.87 12.56 7.68
CA LEU A 577 0.60 12.02 7.21
C LEU A 577 -0.35 11.68 8.36
N THR A 578 0.17 11.16 9.47
CA THR A 578 -0.63 10.87 10.67
C THR A 578 -1.19 12.15 11.27
N GLU A 579 -0.38 13.21 11.38
CA GLU A 579 -0.84 14.53 11.82
C GLU A 579 -1.94 15.09 10.90
N TYR A 580 -1.73 15.05 9.58
CA TYR A 580 -2.74 15.53 8.62
C TYR A 580 -4.04 14.72 8.69
N ARG A 581 -3.96 13.40 8.88
CA ARG A 581 -5.15 12.54 9.06
C ARG A 581 -5.98 12.97 10.27
N GLU A 582 -5.35 13.29 11.39
CA GLU A 582 -6.05 13.79 12.56
C GLU A 582 -6.66 15.18 12.29
N LYS A 583 -5.94 16.10 11.63
CA LYS A 583 -6.49 17.41 11.23
C LYS A 583 -7.69 17.29 10.28
N ILE A 584 -7.66 16.37 9.32
CA ILE A 584 -8.80 16.05 8.44
C ILE A 584 -9.98 15.54 9.28
N ARG A 585 -9.74 14.61 10.20
CA ARG A 585 -10.78 14.05 11.06
C ARG A 585 -11.43 15.14 11.93
N GLN A 586 -10.63 16.01 12.53
CA GLN A 586 -11.10 17.15 13.31
C GLN A 586 -11.93 18.11 12.45
N THR A 587 -11.46 18.46 11.25
CA THR A 587 -12.18 19.35 10.32
C THR A 587 -13.54 18.76 9.94
N ARG A 588 -13.58 17.44 9.67
CA ARG A 588 -14.83 16.73 9.36
C ARG A 588 -15.80 16.71 10.54
N ARG A 589 -15.31 16.46 11.76
CA ARG A 589 -16.13 16.51 12.98
C ARG A 589 -16.72 17.91 13.20
N LEU A 590 -15.91 18.96 13.08
CA LEU A 590 -16.39 20.33 13.21
C LEU A 590 -17.43 20.67 12.13
N ALA A 591 -17.20 20.26 10.87
CA ALA A 591 -18.17 20.46 9.80
C ALA A 591 -19.50 19.73 10.07
N ALA A 592 -19.46 18.52 10.65
CA ALA A 592 -20.65 17.78 11.05
C ALA A 592 -21.41 18.50 12.19
N LEU A 593 -20.71 19.02 13.19
CA LEU A 593 -21.31 19.85 14.25
C LEU A 593 -22.00 21.10 13.67
N LYS A 594 -21.30 21.83 12.78
CA LYS A 594 -21.87 22.98 12.05
C LYS A 594 -23.10 22.61 11.23
N LYS A 595 -23.08 21.46 10.57
CA LYS A 595 -24.25 20.97 9.84
C LYS A 595 -25.42 20.66 10.78
N LYS A 596 -25.18 19.98 11.91
CA LYS A 596 -26.19 19.66 12.92
C LYS A 596 -26.81 20.93 13.52
N ALA A 597 -25.97 21.90 13.91
CA ALA A 597 -26.44 23.19 14.40
C ALA A 597 -27.31 23.94 13.37
N ARG A 598 -26.92 23.94 12.08
CA ARG A 598 -27.68 24.57 10.99
C ARG A 598 -29.05 23.91 10.74
N GLN A 599 -29.26 22.66 11.10
CA GLN A 599 -30.56 21.99 10.95
C GLN A 599 -31.65 22.62 11.83
N HIS A 600 -31.26 23.27 12.93
CA HIS A 600 -32.19 24.03 13.76
C HIS A 600 -32.58 25.39 13.15
N GLY A 601 -32.00 25.75 11.99
CA GLY A 601 -32.35 26.91 11.21
C GLY A 601 -32.14 28.20 12.00
N THR A 602 -33.24 28.76 12.48
CA THR A 602 -33.26 30.05 13.19
C THR A 602 -33.47 29.91 14.70
N ASP A 603 -33.64 28.68 15.19
CA ASP A 603 -33.66 28.34 16.61
C ASP A 603 -32.22 28.25 17.13
N TYR A 604 -31.66 29.42 17.46
CA TYR A 604 -30.26 29.54 17.88
C TYR A 604 -29.98 28.87 19.22
N ASP A 605 -30.97 28.74 20.11
CA ASP A 605 -30.79 28.07 21.39
C ASP A 605 -30.48 26.58 21.17
N LYS A 606 -31.31 25.88 20.38
CA LYS A 606 -31.01 24.50 20.02
C LYS A 606 -29.70 24.35 19.23
N ALA A 607 -29.39 25.32 18.36
CA ALA A 607 -28.12 25.30 17.64
C ALA A 607 -26.90 25.47 18.56
N ILE A 608 -27.02 26.28 19.62
CA ILE A 608 -25.98 26.45 20.65
C ILE A 608 -25.85 25.18 21.50
N ASP A 609 -26.96 24.56 21.88
CA ASP A 609 -26.97 23.35 22.69
C ASP A 609 -26.21 22.20 22.00
N VAL A 610 -26.27 22.09 20.67
CA VAL A 610 -25.43 21.14 19.89
C VAL A 610 -23.94 21.27 20.22
N TYR A 611 -23.43 22.49 20.42
CA TYR A 611 -22.02 22.71 20.77
C TYR A 611 -21.76 22.52 22.26
N LYS A 612 -22.70 22.89 23.13
CA LYS A 612 -22.58 22.66 24.58
C LYS A 612 -22.53 21.16 24.88
N ASP A 613 -23.46 20.37 24.32
CA ASP A 613 -23.48 18.91 24.44
C ASP A 613 -22.14 18.30 24.01
N PHE A 614 -21.54 18.84 22.94
CA PHE A 614 -20.23 18.40 22.47
C PHE A 614 -19.10 18.74 23.45
N LEU A 615 -19.11 19.94 24.03
CA LEU A 615 -18.12 20.37 25.01
C LEU A 615 -18.25 19.60 26.33
N ASP A 616 -19.47 19.30 26.75
CA ASP A 616 -19.73 18.53 27.97
C ASP A 616 -19.29 17.07 27.81
N ALA A 617 -19.54 16.47 26.64
CA ALA A 617 -19.09 15.12 26.33
C ALA A 617 -17.58 15.01 26.08
N TYR A 618 -16.94 16.07 25.55
CA TYR A 618 -15.54 16.07 25.15
C TYR A 618 -14.81 17.37 25.58
N PRO A 619 -14.60 17.59 26.89
CA PRO A 619 -14.07 18.85 27.42
C PRO A 619 -12.64 19.14 26.93
N ASP A 620 -11.79 18.12 26.83
CA ASP A 620 -10.39 18.25 26.39
C ASP A 620 -10.22 18.16 24.86
N SER A 621 -11.32 18.28 24.10
CA SER A 621 -11.27 18.18 22.65
C SER A 621 -10.44 19.31 22.03
N PRO A 622 -9.57 19.01 21.05
CA PRO A 622 -8.86 20.04 20.27
C PRO A 622 -9.80 21.01 19.52
N LEU A 623 -11.09 20.66 19.41
CA LEU A 623 -12.12 21.50 18.79
C LEU A 623 -12.82 22.42 19.78
N ALA A 624 -12.51 22.37 21.08
CA ALA A 624 -13.24 23.10 22.11
C ALA A 624 -13.28 24.61 21.84
N GLU A 625 -12.14 25.22 21.54
CA GLU A 625 -12.08 26.66 21.24
C GLU A 625 -12.84 27.04 19.98
N LYS A 626 -12.79 26.19 18.94
CA LYS A 626 -13.58 26.41 17.71
C LYS A 626 -15.09 26.28 17.98
N ALA A 627 -15.50 25.38 18.87
CA ALA A 627 -16.89 25.23 19.28
C ALA A 627 -17.37 26.43 20.10
N LYS A 628 -16.55 26.92 21.06
CA LYS A 628 -16.84 28.13 21.84
C LYS A 628 -17.00 29.36 20.95
N SER A 629 -16.10 29.56 19.98
CA SER A 629 -16.19 30.65 19.00
C SER A 629 -17.50 30.59 18.20
N GLU A 630 -17.94 29.40 17.82
CA GLU A 630 -19.21 29.21 17.09
C GLU A 630 -20.43 29.47 17.98
N ILE A 631 -20.38 29.12 19.28
CA ILE A 631 -21.40 29.51 20.27
C ILE A 631 -21.50 31.03 20.36
N SER A 632 -20.38 31.74 20.51
CA SER A 632 -20.36 33.22 20.56
C SER A 632 -20.97 33.83 19.30
N ARG A 633 -20.64 33.29 18.13
CA ARG A 633 -21.23 33.71 16.84
C ARG A 633 -22.75 33.53 16.83
N LEU A 634 -23.25 32.38 17.30
CA LEU A 634 -24.69 32.11 17.34
C LEU A 634 -25.43 32.99 18.36
N LEU A 635 -24.81 33.29 19.50
CA LEU A 635 -25.36 34.22 20.49
C LEU A 635 -25.50 35.63 19.90
N GLU A 636 -24.54 36.08 19.11
CA GLU A 636 -24.62 37.39 18.44
C GLU A 636 -25.74 37.42 17.41
N MET A 637 -25.81 36.39 16.55
CA MET A 637 -26.93 36.24 15.59
C MET A 637 -28.29 36.19 16.29
N LYS A 638 -28.38 35.57 17.48
CA LYS A 638 -29.59 35.53 18.30
C LYS A 638 -30.00 36.94 18.75
N LYS A 639 -29.05 37.75 19.23
CA LYS A 639 -29.30 39.14 19.63
C LYS A 639 -29.76 39.99 18.45
N ASP A 640 -29.07 39.91 17.33
CA ASP A 640 -29.41 40.65 16.11
C ASP A 640 -30.82 40.33 15.63
N ARG A 641 -31.18 39.04 15.62
CA ARG A 641 -32.51 38.60 15.24
C ARG A 641 -33.60 39.11 16.18
N LYS A 642 -33.34 39.08 17.50
CA LYS A 642 -34.26 39.64 18.50
C LYS A 642 -34.46 41.13 18.24
N ALA A 643 -33.38 41.90 18.09
CA ALA A 643 -33.45 43.32 17.77
C ALA A 643 -34.21 43.60 16.46
N GLN A 644 -33.99 42.81 15.41
CA GLN A 644 -34.71 42.94 14.14
C GLN A 644 -36.21 42.67 14.30
N SER A 645 -36.59 41.62 15.02
CA SER A 645 -37.99 41.31 15.34
C SER A 645 -38.65 42.44 16.12
N THR A 646 -37.95 42.99 17.12
CA THR A 646 -38.44 44.15 17.89
C THR A 646 -38.63 45.38 17.01
N ARG A 647 -37.67 45.69 16.12
CA ARG A 647 -37.81 46.81 15.16
C ARG A 647 -39.05 46.65 14.27
N GLN A 648 -39.29 45.45 13.75
CA GLN A 648 -40.46 45.17 12.92
C GLN A 648 -41.76 45.35 13.71
N HIS A 649 -41.81 44.87 14.95
CA HIS A 649 -42.96 45.08 15.82
C HIS A 649 -43.20 46.58 16.09
N PHE A 650 -42.17 47.34 16.44
CA PHE A 650 -42.28 48.79 16.66
C PHE A 650 -42.76 49.53 15.40
N ARG A 651 -42.23 49.18 14.22
CA ARG A 651 -42.71 49.73 12.95
C ARG A 651 -44.21 49.51 12.74
N SER A 652 -44.70 48.32 13.09
CA SER A 652 -46.14 48.01 13.01
C SER A 652 -47.00 48.84 13.97
N LEU A 653 -46.46 49.18 15.15
CA LEU A 653 -47.13 50.06 16.12
C LEU A 653 -47.08 51.53 15.67
N LEU A 654 -45.93 51.99 15.16
CA LEU A 654 -45.77 53.35 14.63
C LEU A 654 -46.71 53.62 13.45
N ALA A 655 -46.98 52.62 12.60
CA ALA A 655 -47.94 52.76 11.50
C ALA A 655 -49.37 53.10 11.99
N GLN A 656 -49.71 52.83 13.25
CA GLN A 656 -51.02 53.17 13.84
C GLN A 656 -51.04 54.59 14.43
N SER A 657 -49.92 55.32 14.40
CA SER A 657 -49.76 56.62 15.07
C SER A 657 -50.22 57.84 14.27
N SER A 658 -51.08 57.66 13.27
CA SER A 658 -51.63 58.77 12.44
C SER A 658 -50.56 59.71 11.89
N ASP A 659 -49.47 59.16 11.35
CA ASP A 659 -48.29 59.85 10.80
C ASP A 659 -47.51 60.76 11.78
N ARG A 660 -47.84 60.76 13.08
CA ARG A 660 -47.09 61.52 14.08
C ARG A 660 -45.62 61.07 14.12
N PHE A 661 -45.40 59.77 14.25
CA PHE A 661 -44.07 59.18 14.39
C PHE A 661 -43.69 58.41 13.13
N THR A 662 -42.85 59.00 12.30
CA THR A 662 -42.47 58.43 11.01
C THR A 662 -40.99 58.05 11.00
N GLU A 663 -40.68 56.80 10.68
CA GLU A 663 -39.29 56.38 10.47
C GLU A 663 -38.78 56.90 9.13
N LYS A 664 -37.83 57.85 9.15
CA LYS A 664 -37.25 58.45 7.94
C LYS A 664 -35.96 57.75 7.49
N ARG A 665 -35.25 57.14 8.42
CA ARG A 665 -34.03 56.34 8.20
C ARG A 665 -34.04 55.14 9.14
N GLN A 666 -33.26 54.12 8.81
CA GLN A 666 -33.21 52.88 9.60
C GLN A 666 -32.90 53.18 11.08
N GLY A 667 -33.89 52.94 11.94
CA GLY A 667 -33.79 53.15 13.39
C GLY A 667 -34.06 54.58 13.88
N VAL A 668 -34.42 55.52 13.00
CA VAL A 668 -34.62 56.94 13.33
C VAL A 668 -36.05 57.39 13.04
N VAL A 669 -36.76 57.80 14.08
CA VAL A 669 -38.17 58.18 14.05
C VAL A 669 -38.31 59.68 14.26
N THR A 670 -38.93 60.39 13.33
CA THR A 670 -39.23 61.82 13.45
C THR A 670 -40.62 62.01 14.08
N ASP A 671 -40.72 62.82 15.13
CA ASP A 671 -42.00 63.29 15.69
C ASP A 671 -42.42 64.59 15.02
N SER A 672 -43.50 64.55 14.22
CA SER A 672 -43.98 65.72 13.49
C SER A 672 -44.56 66.82 14.37
N ARG A 673 -44.86 66.56 15.65
CA ARG A 673 -45.35 67.60 16.57
C ARG A 673 -44.24 68.44 17.16
N THR A 674 -43.13 67.81 17.53
CA THR A 674 -42.01 68.47 18.21
C THR A 674 -40.86 68.80 17.26
N GLY A 675 -40.79 68.14 16.10
CA GLY A 675 -39.67 68.21 15.18
C GLY A 675 -38.48 67.35 15.61
N LEU A 676 -38.49 66.77 16.81
CA LEU A 676 -37.40 65.96 17.34
C LEU A 676 -37.31 64.59 16.66
N MET A 677 -36.10 64.04 16.62
CA MET A 677 -35.85 62.68 16.13
C MET A 677 -35.44 61.77 17.27
N TRP A 678 -35.98 60.56 17.26
CA TRP A 678 -35.87 59.58 18.33
C TRP A 678 -35.30 58.27 17.80
N GLN A 679 -34.54 57.56 18.63
CA GLN A 679 -34.22 56.17 18.33
C GLN A 679 -35.47 55.29 18.42
N LEU A 680 -35.64 54.43 17.40
CA LEU A 680 -36.75 53.49 17.33
C LEU A 680 -36.74 52.52 18.53
N LEU A 681 -35.57 51.94 18.81
CA LEU A 681 -35.33 51.09 19.97
C LEU A 681 -34.63 51.92 21.06
N ASP A 682 -35.01 51.69 22.31
CA ASP A 682 -34.25 52.19 23.46
C ASP A 682 -33.03 51.30 23.75
N SER A 683 -32.23 51.74 24.71
CA SER A 683 -30.98 51.08 25.11
C SER A 683 -31.15 49.62 25.55
N ALA A 684 -32.28 49.28 26.18
CA ALA A 684 -32.57 47.91 26.62
C ALA A 684 -32.83 46.99 25.42
N MET A 685 -33.48 47.51 24.38
CA MET A 685 -33.84 46.78 23.17
C MET A 685 -32.74 46.77 22.08
N ALA A 686 -31.82 47.73 22.08
CA ALA A 686 -30.84 47.94 21.03
C ALA A 686 -29.69 46.91 20.96
N GLY A 687 -29.67 45.89 21.83
CA GLY A 687 -28.74 44.74 21.73
C GLY A 687 -27.96 44.41 23.01
N LYS A 688 -27.93 45.30 24.02
CA LYS A 688 -27.28 45.02 25.32
C LYS A 688 -28.16 44.18 26.25
N GLY A 689 -29.49 44.26 26.12
CA GLY A 689 -30.43 43.46 26.93
C GLY A 689 -30.32 43.70 28.44
N GLN A 690 -29.69 44.81 28.84
CA GLN A 690 -29.45 45.22 30.21
C GLN A 690 -29.92 46.66 30.35
N CYS A 691 -30.60 46.96 31.46
CA CYS A 691 -30.80 48.34 31.88
C CYS A 691 -29.44 48.96 32.24
N LEU A 692 -29.34 50.28 32.13
CA LEU A 692 -28.09 51.04 32.27
C LEU A 692 -28.15 51.91 33.54
N THR A 693 -27.02 52.04 34.21
CA THR A 693 -26.81 53.16 35.14
C THR A 693 -26.83 54.49 34.40
N TYR A 694 -26.97 55.60 35.11
CA TYR A 694 -27.01 56.92 34.48
C TYR A 694 -25.72 57.27 33.72
N GLU A 695 -24.56 56.80 34.20
CA GLU A 695 -23.27 57.02 33.56
C GLU A 695 -23.15 56.20 32.27
N GLU A 696 -23.47 54.90 32.33
CA GLU A 696 -23.52 54.02 31.15
C GLU A 696 -24.57 54.48 30.12
N ALA A 697 -25.65 55.12 30.58
CA ALA A 697 -26.65 55.77 29.74
C ALA A 697 -26.07 56.95 28.95
N GLY A 698 -25.25 57.79 29.60
CA GLY A 698 -24.49 58.84 28.93
C GLY A 698 -23.57 58.26 27.85
N GLU A 699 -22.75 57.28 28.21
CA GLU A 699 -21.83 56.62 27.27
C GLU A 699 -22.56 55.93 26.11
N TYR A 700 -23.70 55.29 26.37
CA TYR A 700 -24.50 54.63 25.33
C TYR A 700 -24.94 55.62 24.25
N VAL A 701 -25.38 56.79 24.69
CA VAL A 701 -25.89 57.83 23.81
C VAL A 701 -24.75 58.50 23.03
N GLU A 702 -23.63 58.81 23.69
CA GLU A 702 -22.44 59.39 23.05
C GLU A 702 -21.84 58.48 21.96
N ASN A 703 -21.86 57.17 22.18
CA ASN A 703 -21.31 56.18 21.24
C ASN A 703 -22.33 55.67 20.22
N SER A 704 -23.56 56.19 20.22
CA SER A 704 -24.57 55.72 19.29
C SER A 704 -24.37 56.32 17.89
N GLU A 705 -24.38 55.47 16.88
CA GLU A 705 -24.34 55.87 15.45
C GLU A 705 -25.65 55.57 14.70
N THR A 706 -26.76 55.39 15.44
CA THR A 706 -28.05 54.98 14.87
C THR A 706 -28.47 55.92 13.72
N GLY A 707 -28.79 55.34 12.56
CA GLY A 707 -29.16 56.10 11.36
C GLY A 707 -28.04 56.94 10.72
N GLY A 708 -26.78 56.73 11.13
CA GLY A 708 -25.60 57.48 10.68
C GLY A 708 -25.39 58.80 11.42
N TYR A 709 -26.09 59.02 12.53
CA TYR A 709 -25.98 60.22 13.36
C TYR A 709 -25.20 59.93 14.64
N THR A 710 -24.34 60.86 15.04
CA THR A 710 -23.45 60.75 16.22
C THR A 710 -23.76 61.79 17.30
N ASP A 711 -24.81 62.60 17.10
CA ASP A 711 -25.25 63.72 17.95
C ASP A 711 -26.45 63.34 18.83
N TRP A 712 -26.59 62.05 19.17
CA TRP A 712 -27.63 61.60 20.08
C TRP A 712 -27.39 62.15 21.48
N ARG A 713 -28.46 62.49 22.20
CA ARG A 713 -28.41 62.96 23.60
C ARG A 713 -29.50 62.33 24.48
N LEU A 714 -29.30 62.44 25.80
CA LEU A 714 -30.36 62.15 26.77
C LEU A 714 -31.50 63.17 26.58
N PRO A 715 -32.76 62.73 26.65
CA PRO A 715 -33.91 63.62 26.54
C PRO A 715 -34.20 64.35 27.86
N THR A 716 -34.86 65.50 27.83
CA THR A 716 -35.39 66.12 29.06
C THR A 716 -36.67 65.39 29.52
N ALA A 717 -37.07 65.62 30.78
CA ALA A 717 -38.33 65.10 31.30
C ALA A 717 -39.54 65.55 30.47
N GLU A 718 -39.53 66.78 29.96
CA GLU A 718 -40.58 67.34 29.12
C GLU A 718 -40.65 66.67 27.74
N GLU A 719 -39.49 66.42 27.10
CA GLU A 719 -39.41 65.75 25.80
C GLU A 719 -39.95 64.32 25.88
N LEU A 720 -39.58 63.56 26.92
CA LEU A 720 -40.13 62.23 27.15
C LEU A 720 -41.63 62.27 27.48
N ALA A 721 -42.08 63.25 28.29
CA ALA A 721 -43.50 63.42 28.57
C ALA A 721 -44.30 63.73 27.29
N ALA A 722 -43.74 64.47 26.33
CA ALA A 722 -44.41 64.80 25.07
C ALA A 722 -44.72 63.56 24.21
N ILE A 723 -43.87 62.53 24.25
CA ILE A 723 -44.05 61.31 23.45
C ILE A 723 -44.83 60.21 24.19
N TYR A 724 -44.87 60.22 25.54
CA TYR A 724 -45.52 59.17 26.33
C TYR A 724 -46.83 59.57 27.02
N LYS A 725 -47.07 60.87 27.27
CA LYS A 725 -48.30 61.34 27.95
C LYS A 725 -49.38 61.86 27.01
N GLN A 726 -49.06 62.09 25.73
CA GLN A 726 -49.99 62.68 24.76
C GLN A 726 -50.24 61.74 23.56
N PRO A 727 -51.50 61.40 23.23
CA PRO A 727 -51.81 60.53 22.09
C PRO A 727 -51.63 61.26 20.73
N PRO A 728 -51.25 60.56 19.65
CA PRO A 728 -50.74 59.18 19.61
C PRO A 728 -49.44 59.03 20.39
N TYR A 729 -49.31 57.95 21.16
CA TYR A 729 -48.16 57.68 22.03
C TYR A 729 -47.03 56.99 21.28
N PHE A 730 -45.79 57.23 21.70
CA PHE A 730 -44.66 56.45 21.22
C PHE A 730 -44.72 55.03 21.82
N PRO A 731 -44.51 53.96 21.02
CA PRO A 731 -44.59 52.60 21.52
C PRO A 731 -43.62 52.29 22.66
N VAL A 732 -44.09 51.55 23.66
CA VAL A 732 -43.30 51.05 24.80
C VAL A 732 -43.60 49.57 25.00
N MET A 733 -42.60 48.79 25.40
CA MET A 733 -42.75 47.36 25.71
C MET A 733 -42.97 47.15 27.22
N GLU A 734 -41.90 47.11 28.00
CA GLU A 734 -41.92 46.75 29.42
C GLU A 734 -41.07 47.68 30.30
N GLU A 735 -40.52 48.75 29.72
CA GLU A 735 -39.63 49.63 30.47
C GLU A 735 -40.39 50.35 31.59
N LYS A 736 -39.82 50.22 32.80
CA LYS A 736 -40.40 50.80 34.01
C LYS A 736 -40.14 52.30 34.08
N TRP A 737 -39.01 52.76 33.58
CA TRP A 737 -38.67 54.18 33.50
C TRP A 737 -37.55 54.48 32.51
N TYR A 738 -37.48 55.74 32.10
CA TYR A 738 -36.43 56.27 31.23
C TYR A 738 -35.62 57.37 31.93
N TRP A 739 -34.30 57.35 31.75
CA TRP A 739 -33.41 58.43 32.20
C TRP A 739 -33.65 59.72 31.43
N THR A 740 -33.64 60.85 32.14
CA THR A 740 -33.64 62.19 31.54
C THR A 740 -32.27 62.84 31.67
N ALA A 741 -32.02 63.95 30.99
CA ALA A 741 -30.83 64.78 31.18
C ALA A 741 -30.85 65.58 32.51
N ASP A 742 -31.99 65.60 33.21
CA ASP A 742 -32.25 66.44 34.36
C ASP A 742 -31.71 65.78 35.64
N SER A 743 -30.56 66.24 36.10
CA SER A 743 -29.87 65.66 37.26
C SER A 743 -29.42 66.71 38.26
N TYR A 744 -29.39 66.31 39.53
CA TYR A 744 -29.15 67.16 40.69
C TYR A 744 -28.19 66.49 41.65
N SER A 745 -27.31 67.28 42.26
CA SER A 745 -26.47 66.82 43.36
C SER A 745 -27.26 66.88 44.67
N SER A 746 -27.38 65.74 45.35
CA SER A 746 -27.98 65.63 46.67
C SER A 746 -26.93 65.26 47.71
N TYR A 747 -26.99 65.90 48.88
CA TYR A 747 -26.07 65.66 49.99
C TYR A 747 -26.87 65.26 51.23
N SER A 748 -27.09 63.96 51.41
CA SER A 748 -27.75 63.41 52.62
C SER A 748 -26.81 62.51 53.42
N ASP A 749 -26.00 61.68 52.74
CA ASP A 749 -24.97 60.77 53.29
C ASP A 749 -23.84 60.57 52.26
N GLY A 750 -23.20 61.66 51.85
CA GLY A 750 -22.24 61.74 50.74
C GLY A 750 -22.84 62.29 49.44
N TRP A 751 -21.99 62.73 48.51
CA TRP A 751 -22.42 63.25 47.20
C TRP A 751 -23.10 62.13 46.40
N ARG A 752 -24.40 62.27 46.14
CA ARG A 752 -25.16 61.39 45.25
C ARG A 752 -25.79 62.20 44.14
N ARG A 753 -25.79 61.63 42.93
CA ARG A 753 -26.47 62.23 41.78
C ARG A 753 -27.89 61.64 41.73
N ILE A 754 -28.87 62.50 41.89
CA ILE A 754 -30.28 62.17 41.72
C ILE A 754 -30.70 62.65 40.34
N VAL A 755 -31.41 61.82 39.60
CA VAL A 755 -31.84 62.11 38.23
C VAL A 755 -33.35 62.00 38.18
N ASP A 756 -33.99 62.93 37.49
CA ASP A 756 -35.39 62.80 37.17
C ASP A 756 -35.56 61.68 36.12
N THR A 757 -36.65 60.96 36.25
CA THR A 757 -36.99 59.80 35.41
C THR A 757 -38.45 59.88 35.02
N ILE A 758 -38.77 59.37 33.84
CA ILE A 758 -40.17 59.25 33.40
C ILE A 758 -40.58 57.79 33.58
N ASP A 759 -41.41 57.54 34.60
CA ASP A 759 -41.82 56.22 35.06
C ASP A 759 -43.17 55.81 34.45
N ASN A 760 -43.28 54.54 34.06
CA ASN A 760 -44.50 53.91 33.57
C ASN A 760 -45.26 53.26 34.73
N GLN A 761 -46.33 53.91 35.23
CA GLN A 761 -47.16 53.36 36.29
C GLN A 761 -48.24 52.42 35.74
N PRO A 762 -48.76 51.47 36.55
CA PRO A 762 -49.88 50.62 36.15
C PRO A 762 -51.07 51.46 35.66
N GLY A 763 -51.53 51.23 34.43
CA GLY A 763 -52.61 52.01 33.81
C GLY A 763 -52.16 53.12 32.85
N SER A 764 -50.89 53.15 32.44
CA SER A 764 -50.34 54.09 31.43
C SER A 764 -50.29 55.56 31.86
N ASP A 765 -50.21 55.82 33.16
CA ASP A 765 -50.02 57.17 33.71
C ASP A 765 -48.52 57.44 33.95
N TRP A 766 -47.88 58.11 33.00
CA TRP A 766 -46.44 58.40 33.13
C TRP A 766 -46.18 59.55 34.10
N ARG A 767 -45.23 59.39 35.02
CA ARG A 767 -44.91 60.40 36.06
C ARG A 767 -43.42 60.69 36.15
N VAL A 768 -43.10 61.92 36.58
CA VAL A 768 -41.72 62.29 36.88
C VAL A 768 -41.41 61.78 38.28
N GLU A 769 -40.38 60.96 38.40
CA GLU A 769 -39.88 60.41 39.67
C GLU A 769 -38.38 60.68 39.80
N ARG A 770 -37.87 60.73 41.04
CA ARG A 770 -36.45 60.97 41.32
C ARG A 770 -35.75 59.68 41.72
N ARG A 771 -34.66 59.34 41.01
CA ARG A 771 -33.90 58.11 41.24
C ARG A 771 -32.42 58.38 41.42
N ASP A 772 -31.76 57.52 42.20
CA ASP A 772 -30.31 57.54 42.35
C ASP A 772 -29.64 57.09 41.05
N SER A 773 -28.59 57.80 40.61
CA SER A 773 -27.90 57.55 39.33
C SER A 773 -27.31 56.15 39.19
N LYS A 774 -27.14 55.41 40.30
CA LYS A 774 -26.66 54.02 40.32
C LYS A 774 -27.76 52.99 40.09
N GLN A 775 -29.03 53.40 40.07
CA GLN A 775 -30.13 52.50 39.70
C GLN A 775 -30.06 52.15 38.22
N CYS A 776 -30.89 51.20 37.80
CA CYS A 776 -30.84 50.62 36.46
C CYS A 776 -32.06 51.07 35.66
N GLY A 777 -31.87 51.85 34.59
CA GLY A 777 -32.94 52.41 33.76
C GLY A 777 -32.67 52.33 32.26
N ALA A 778 -33.67 52.62 31.44
CA ALA A 778 -33.53 52.66 29.98
C ALA A 778 -33.31 54.08 29.46
N VAL A 779 -32.84 54.19 28.22
CA VAL A 779 -32.67 55.47 27.52
C VAL A 779 -33.32 55.41 26.16
N ARG A 780 -34.22 56.34 25.87
CA ARG A 780 -34.64 56.64 24.50
C ARG A 780 -33.93 57.89 24.03
N ALA A 781 -32.84 57.71 23.29
CA ALA A 781 -32.04 58.84 22.84
C ALA A 781 -32.82 59.72 21.86
N VAL A 782 -32.58 61.02 21.98
CA VAL A 782 -33.21 62.06 21.15
C VAL A 782 -32.13 62.89 20.47
N ARG A 783 -32.46 63.47 19.32
CA ARG A 783 -31.64 64.48 18.64
C ARG A 783 -32.53 65.52 17.96
N GLU A 784 -31.91 66.63 17.62
CA GLU A 784 -32.51 67.65 16.74
C GLU A 784 -32.36 67.24 15.26
N PRO A 785 -33.17 67.77 14.33
CA PRO A 785 -33.18 67.36 12.92
C PRO A 785 -31.85 67.32 12.18
#